data_AF-A0A015KDY2-F1
#
_entry.id   AF-A0A015KDY2-F1
#
_cell.length_a   1.000
_cell.length_b   1.000
_cell.length_c   1.000
_cell.angle_alpha   90.00
_cell.angle_beta   90.00
_cell.angle_gamma   90.00
#
_symmetry.space_group_name_H-M   'P 1'
#
loop_
_entity.id
_entity.type
_entity.pdbx_description
1 polymer ?
#
loop_
_entity_poly.entity_id
_entity_poly.type
_entity_poly.pdbx_seq_one_letter_code
_entity_poly.pdbx_strand_id
1 'polypeptide(L)'
;MSQTINDVSYPVILLVGKTGAGKSTLGNMLLKQPHDDGHFQVSADMESVTQECSTAIISIDGITYNIIDTPGIFDTQLVTDKILEEIAKTIKKCKYGIKAILFVFEAKRFSAEQRGVLEGIRNFFGEGATNYIIAIFSHATKAQIYDRDIMRKAWNKPVCSFIEDIENRWGISPNSDYFPPDDPTHQARLGEIKAFISSMRGVYTTEQLEESLQEQEEARRQKEEEEERKKQEHEEKLKEIARKEAEEAHKRKVEQIERERKAKQEYEENLKRKQQQEAEEKHRQMVEKMKQEERERKIQEENLRKKQQQEEEERYRRKLEQMRQEKEREEELRRQREREWELKRQREKEEELRRQRAREEELKKQREREENLRREREKQEQQRLQEMYRRQREEAERERVRMMEELQREQERQRRLQEERRREEERRHHHHDGCFSLDTKVQLSSGKFIEMAKLQVGDCICSNVKNGEKEFSEVYLISHLGHFDHSLSMTKIEFTRSDGQKGQIRTTPSHCIFHEDLSILYAKDVVPGVTKILVLNETNELVPVVVDNLITEGDTGYISFYTRAGTVIANNVLCSCYDDCPQSQTLMDLVFAPIRLWTKVFPSNHRQKDLHPYVKILEIAYHDWRNASKISNYPIVILFIIIIILFFTFF
;
A
#
# COMPACT_ATOMS: atom_id res chain seq x y z
N MET A 1 -29.46 20.74 44.99
CA MET A 1 -28.07 21.28 44.97
C MET A 1 -27.13 20.09 44.94
N SER A 2 -26.48 19.85 43.79
CA SER A 2 -25.45 18.82 43.64
C SER A 2 -24.23 19.22 44.48
N GLN A 3 -23.86 18.41 45.47
CA GLN A 3 -22.62 18.62 46.23
C GLN A 3 -21.47 17.97 45.47
N THR A 4 -20.43 18.75 45.20
CA THR A 4 -19.18 18.28 44.59
C THR A 4 -18.54 17.22 45.49
N ILE A 5 -18.13 16.09 44.89
CA ILE A 5 -17.61 14.88 45.57
C ILE A 5 -16.29 15.20 46.29
N ASN A 6 -16.38 15.67 47.54
CA ASN A 6 -15.21 16.00 48.35
C ASN A 6 -14.97 15.06 49.53
N ASP A 7 -15.86 14.09 49.84
CA ASP A 7 -15.53 12.89 50.66
C ASP A 7 -16.65 11.84 50.66
N VAL A 8 -16.39 10.64 50.10
CA VAL A 8 -17.33 9.51 50.10
C VAL A 8 -17.25 8.79 51.45
N SER A 9 -18.10 9.19 52.39
CA SER A 9 -17.98 8.85 53.83
C SER A 9 -18.57 7.48 54.25
N TYR A 10 -19.07 6.68 53.31
CA TYR A 10 -19.74 5.39 53.53
C TYR A 10 -19.38 4.39 52.42
N PRO A 11 -19.56 3.06 52.63
CA PRO A 11 -19.37 2.07 51.58
C PRO A 11 -20.23 2.36 50.34
N VAL A 12 -19.73 2.00 49.17
CA VAL A 12 -20.32 2.44 47.89
C VAL A 12 -21.17 1.38 47.21
N ILE A 13 -22.28 1.81 46.63
CA ILE A 13 -23.06 1.07 45.64
C ILE A 13 -22.82 1.77 44.30
N LEU A 14 -22.10 1.12 43.39
CA LEU A 14 -21.72 1.70 42.10
C LEU A 14 -22.70 1.23 41.02
N LEU A 15 -23.32 2.16 40.30
CA LEU A 15 -24.21 1.84 39.17
C LEU A 15 -23.40 1.91 37.87
N VAL A 16 -23.31 0.79 37.16
CA VAL A 16 -22.49 0.67 35.94
C VAL A 16 -23.34 0.10 34.79
N GLY A 17 -23.08 0.51 33.56
CA GLY A 17 -23.87 0.07 32.40
C GLY A 17 -23.74 1.01 31.21
N LYS A 18 -24.35 0.63 30.08
CA LYS A 18 -24.40 1.46 28.87
C LYS A 18 -25.15 2.78 29.13
N THR A 19 -24.92 3.80 28.29
CA THR A 19 -25.84 4.94 28.15
C THR A 19 -27.24 4.43 27.84
N GLY A 20 -28.28 5.03 28.44
CA GLY A 20 -29.69 4.61 28.25
C GLY A 20 -30.12 3.32 28.97
N ALA A 21 -29.21 2.59 29.61
CA ALA A 21 -29.54 1.35 30.32
C ALA A 21 -30.44 1.55 31.56
N GLY A 22 -30.76 2.79 31.97
CA GLY A 22 -31.64 3.06 33.12
C GLY A 22 -30.94 3.05 34.48
N LYS A 23 -29.63 3.34 34.52
CA LYS A 23 -28.82 3.44 35.76
C LYS A 23 -29.38 4.50 36.72
N SER A 24 -29.48 5.74 36.23
CA SER A 24 -29.99 6.89 36.98
C SER A 24 -31.43 6.67 37.46
N THR A 25 -32.29 6.10 36.60
CA THR A 25 -33.67 5.72 36.94
C THR A 25 -33.71 4.70 38.08
N LEU A 26 -32.90 3.65 38.02
CA LEU A 26 -32.78 2.66 39.10
C LEU A 26 -32.28 3.30 40.40
N GLY A 27 -31.27 4.17 40.32
CA GLY A 27 -30.74 4.91 41.47
C GLY A 27 -31.81 5.73 42.18
N ASN A 28 -32.60 6.48 41.41
CA ASN A 28 -33.72 7.28 41.91
C ASN A 28 -34.82 6.43 42.56
N MET A 29 -35.14 5.27 41.97
CA MET A 29 -36.10 4.33 42.57
C MET A 29 -35.59 3.73 43.89
N LEU A 30 -34.31 3.37 43.96
CA LEU A 30 -33.69 2.87 45.20
C LEU A 30 -33.76 3.92 46.34
N LEU A 31 -33.57 5.20 45.98
CA LEU A 31 -33.69 6.37 46.85
C LEU A 31 -35.14 6.77 47.19
N LYS A 32 -36.14 6.06 46.65
CA LYS A 32 -37.59 6.36 46.81
C LYS A 32 -38.01 7.74 46.27
N GLN A 33 -37.33 8.24 45.23
CA GLN A 33 -37.66 9.50 44.55
C GLN A 33 -37.75 9.28 43.02
N PRO A 34 -38.83 8.69 42.51
CA PRO A 34 -38.88 8.11 41.16
C PRO A 34 -39.16 9.09 40.00
N HIS A 35 -39.19 10.42 40.23
CA HIS A 35 -39.59 11.43 39.24
C HIS A 35 -38.41 12.26 38.70
N ASP A 36 -38.66 13.11 37.69
CA ASP A 36 -37.67 13.97 37.00
C ASP A 36 -36.94 14.97 37.93
N ASP A 37 -37.46 15.17 39.15
CA ASP A 37 -36.84 15.93 40.24
C ASP A 37 -35.92 15.06 41.16
N GLY A 38 -35.61 13.83 40.74
CA GLY A 38 -34.80 12.88 41.49
C GLY A 38 -33.33 13.31 41.66
N HIS A 39 -32.63 12.67 42.59
CA HIS A 39 -31.21 12.98 42.87
C HIS A 39 -30.28 12.81 41.67
N PHE A 40 -30.57 11.82 40.80
CA PHE A 40 -29.86 11.62 39.55
C PHE A 40 -30.71 12.16 38.39
N GLN A 41 -30.11 12.98 37.52
CA GLN A 41 -30.82 13.47 36.34
C GLN A 41 -31.14 12.30 35.39
N VAL A 42 -32.41 12.22 34.99
CA VAL A 42 -32.89 11.26 33.99
C VAL A 42 -33.32 12.09 32.78
N SER A 43 -32.86 11.73 31.59
CA SER A 43 -33.34 12.34 30.34
C SER A 43 -33.67 11.25 29.33
N ALA A 44 -34.71 11.50 28.53
CA ALA A 44 -35.11 10.71 27.37
C ALA A 44 -34.49 11.25 26.07
N ASP A 45 -33.63 12.27 26.14
CA ASP A 45 -32.99 12.92 25.01
C ASP A 45 -31.90 12.03 24.38
N MET A 46 -31.64 12.23 23.08
CA MET A 46 -30.64 11.47 22.33
C MET A 46 -29.17 11.87 22.66
N GLU A 47 -28.95 12.91 23.46
CA GLU A 47 -27.64 13.30 24.00
C GLU A 47 -27.46 12.72 25.42
N SER A 48 -26.32 12.05 25.66
CA SER A 48 -25.94 11.53 26.98
C SER A 48 -25.73 12.67 27.99
N VAL A 49 -26.64 12.78 28.97
CA VAL A 49 -26.65 13.86 29.98
C VAL A 49 -25.57 13.69 31.06
N THR A 50 -25.17 12.45 31.39
CA THR A 50 -24.26 12.18 32.51
C THR A 50 -22.80 12.11 32.06
N GLN A 51 -22.10 13.25 32.05
CA GLN A 51 -20.67 13.34 31.72
C GLN A 51 -19.74 13.18 32.94
N GLU A 52 -20.29 13.26 34.16
CA GLU A 52 -19.55 13.16 35.43
C GLU A 52 -20.27 12.18 36.40
N CYS A 53 -19.52 11.54 37.29
CA CYS A 53 -20.11 10.70 38.34
C CYS A 53 -20.96 11.54 39.31
N SER A 54 -22.18 11.08 39.61
CA SER A 54 -23.07 11.71 40.60
C SER A 54 -23.23 10.83 41.82
N THR A 55 -23.40 11.42 43.02
CA THR A 55 -23.51 10.68 44.28
C THR A 55 -24.72 11.09 45.11
N ALA A 56 -25.33 10.12 45.79
CA ALA A 56 -26.39 10.33 46.77
C ALA A 56 -26.26 9.33 47.93
N ILE A 57 -26.94 9.62 49.05
CA ILE A 57 -26.91 8.77 50.25
C ILE A 57 -28.19 7.93 50.32
N ILE A 58 -28.03 6.63 50.59
CA ILE A 58 -29.14 5.69 50.78
C ILE A 58 -28.96 4.91 52.09
N SER A 59 -30.07 4.56 52.75
CA SER A 59 -30.07 3.60 53.86
C SER A 59 -30.77 2.30 53.44
N ILE A 60 -30.08 1.17 53.59
CA ILE A 60 -30.60 -0.17 53.33
C ILE A 60 -30.39 -1.00 54.59
N ASP A 61 -31.47 -1.54 55.14
CA ASP A 61 -31.48 -2.35 56.38
C ASP A 61 -30.74 -1.70 57.57
N GLY A 62 -30.82 -0.37 57.67
CA GLY A 62 -30.19 0.41 58.74
C GLY A 62 -28.71 0.76 58.49
N ILE A 63 -28.12 0.33 57.37
CA ILE A 63 -26.75 0.67 56.97
C ILE A 63 -26.80 1.76 55.90
N THR A 64 -26.00 2.82 56.09
CA THR A 64 -25.86 3.93 55.16
C THR A 64 -24.81 3.62 54.09
N TYR A 65 -25.14 3.92 52.83
CA TYR A 65 -24.28 3.75 51.67
C TYR A 65 -24.26 5.02 50.82
N ASN A 66 -23.18 5.21 50.07
CA ASN A 66 -23.17 6.14 48.95
C ASN A 66 -23.57 5.38 47.69
N ILE A 67 -24.63 5.81 47.02
CA ILE A 67 -24.97 5.33 45.69
C ILE A 67 -24.34 6.28 44.67
N ILE A 68 -23.56 5.72 43.74
CA ILE A 68 -22.83 6.48 42.74
C ILE A 68 -23.33 6.07 41.36
N ASP A 69 -23.87 7.04 40.62
CA ASP A 69 -24.24 6.88 39.22
C ASP A 69 -23.03 7.23 38.33
N THR A 70 -22.63 6.32 37.46
CA THR A 70 -21.50 6.54 36.55
C THR A 70 -21.96 6.96 35.17
N PRO A 71 -21.13 7.70 34.42
CA PRO A 71 -21.30 7.86 32.98
C PRO A 71 -21.49 6.50 32.27
N GLY A 72 -22.21 6.50 31.14
CA GLY A 72 -22.38 5.30 30.33
C GLY A 72 -21.05 4.85 29.71
N ILE A 73 -20.72 3.56 29.80
CA ILE A 73 -19.40 3.04 29.41
C ILE A 73 -19.25 2.82 27.89
N PHE A 74 -20.34 2.90 27.11
CA PHE A 74 -20.34 2.65 25.66
C PHE A 74 -21.36 3.53 24.93
N ASP A 75 -20.89 4.64 24.34
CA ASP A 75 -21.59 5.35 23.25
C ASP A 75 -20.86 5.21 21.89
N THR A 76 -19.65 4.64 21.88
CA THR A 76 -18.91 4.26 20.67
C THR A 76 -18.19 2.94 20.95
N GLN A 77 -17.84 2.15 19.92
CA GLN A 77 -17.53 0.72 20.00
C GLN A 77 -16.26 0.30 20.81
N LEU A 78 -15.71 1.17 21.67
CA LEU A 78 -14.62 0.89 22.59
C LEU A 78 -14.90 1.63 23.91
N VAL A 79 -14.67 0.96 25.04
CA VAL A 79 -14.53 1.66 26.33
C VAL A 79 -13.48 2.76 26.14
N THR A 80 -13.85 4.02 26.32
CA THR A 80 -12.86 5.10 26.21
C THR A 80 -12.10 5.17 27.53
N ASP A 81 -10.77 5.17 27.49
CA ASP A 81 -9.90 5.26 28.68
C ASP A 81 -10.32 6.39 29.62
N LYS A 82 -10.87 7.49 29.09
CA LYS A 82 -11.40 8.63 29.85
C LYS A 82 -12.57 8.27 30.79
N ILE A 83 -13.49 7.40 30.38
CA ILE A 83 -14.65 7.00 31.20
C ILE A 83 -14.17 6.08 32.33
N LEU A 84 -13.26 5.15 32.01
CA LEU A 84 -12.63 4.30 33.02
C LEU A 84 -11.79 5.12 33.99
N GLU A 85 -11.09 6.15 33.52
CA GLU A 85 -10.33 7.06 34.36
C GLU A 85 -11.25 7.84 35.33
N GLU A 86 -12.42 8.28 34.87
CA GLU A 86 -13.40 8.97 35.73
C GLU A 86 -14.01 8.04 36.78
N ILE A 87 -14.32 6.80 36.38
CA ILE A 87 -14.77 5.76 37.31
C ILE A 87 -13.64 5.44 38.31
N ALA A 88 -12.39 5.29 37.86
CA ALA A 88 -11.23 5.04 38.71
C ALA A 88 -10.99 6.19 39.70
N LYS A 89 -11.07 7.45 39.24
CA LYS A 89 -10.99 8.64 40.10
C LYS A 89 -12.06 8.62 41.17
N THR A 90 -13.28 8.23 40.82
CA THR A 90 -14.39 8.14 41.76
C THR A 90 -14.17 7.01 42.78
N ILE A 91 -13.70 5.84 42.33
CA ILE A 91 -13.38 4.71 43.21
C ILE A 91 -12.20 5.01 44.15
N LYS A 92 -11.19 5.77 43.69
CA LYS A 92 -10.08 6.21 44.55
C LYS A 92 -10.53 7.11 45.71
N LYS A 93 -11.70 7.75 45.60
CA LYS A 93 -12.32 8.52 46.69
C LYS A 93 -13.13 7.64 47.66
N CYS A 94 -13.37 6.37 47.34
CA CYS A 94 -14.18 5.44 48.12
C CYS A 94 -13.38 4.82 49.28
N LYS A 95 -13.15 5.59 50.35
CA LYS A 95 -12.36 5.14 51.51
C LYS A 95 -12.83 3.82 52.14
N TYR A 96 -14.13 3.53 52.08
CA TYR A 96 -14.75 2.34 52.67
C TYR A 96 -14.99 1.20 51.66
N GLY A 97 -14.47 1.32 50.44
CA GLY A 97 -14.64 0.35 49.36
C GLY A 97 -16.05 0.32 48.76
N ILE A 98 -16.19 -0.49 47.73
CA ILE A 98 -17.44 -0.72 47.01
C ILE A 98 -18.12 -1.96 47.57
N LYS A 99 -19.29 -1.78 48.18
CA LYS A 99 -20.12 -2.87 48.67
C LYS A 99 -20.72 -3.68 47.53
N ALA A 100 -21.16 -2.99 46.48
CA ALA A 100 -21.95 -3.55 45.39
C ALA A 100 -21.65 -2.82 44.08
N ILE A 101 -21.50 -3.56 42.99
CA ILE A 101 -21.48 -3.05 41.62
C ILE A 101 -22.77 -3.51 40.96
N LEU A 102 -23.75 -2.61 40.83
CA LEU A 102 -25.00 -2.88 40.13
C LEU A 102 -24.76 -2.69 38.64
N PHE A 103 -24.62 -3.80 37.92
CA PHE A 103 -24.42 -3.78 36.48
C PHE A 103 -25.78 -3.82 35.76
N VAL A 104 -26.18 -2.69 35.20
CA VAL A 104 -27.52 -2.46 34.64
C VAL A 104 -27.52 -2.76 33.14
N PHE A 105 -28.38 -3.70 32.75
CA PHE A 105 -28.60 -4.14 31.37
C PHE A 105 -30.03 -3.88 30.94
N GLU A 106 -30.22 -3.49 29.68
CA GLU A 106 -31.54 -3.53 29.07
C GLU A 106 -31.97 -4.99 28.82
N ALA A 107 -33.17 -5.36 29.27
CA ALA A 107 -33.82 -6.66 29.05
C ALA A 107 -34.32 -6.83 27.59
N LYS A 108 -33.43 -6.55 26.63
CA LYS A 108 -33.62 -6.70 25.19
C LYS A 108 -32.69 -7.80 24.67
N ARG A 109 -32.63 -7.98 23.35
CA ARG A 109 -31.72 -8.95 22.71
C ARG A 109 -30.28 -8.66 23.11
N PHE A 110 -29.62 -9.64 23.74
CA PHE A 110 -28.22 -9.49 24.16
C PHE A 110 -27.31 -9.32 22.95
N SER A 111 -26.81 -8.11 22.74
CA SER A 111 -26.03 -7.71 21.56
C SER A 111 -24.54 -7.98 21.76
N ALA A 112 -23.77 -7.97 20.66
CA ALA A 112 -22.30 -8.02 20.73
C ALA A 112 -21.73 -6.85 21.54
N GLU A 113 -22.40 -5.70 21.49
CA GLU A 113 -22.08 -4.52 22.28
C GLU A 113 -22.21 -4.78 23.79
N GLN A 114 -23.31 -5.41 24.22
CA GLN A 114 -23.50 -5.76 25.65
C GLN A 114 -22.45 -6.76 26.15
N ARG A 115 -21.94 -7.64 25.27
CA ARG A 115 -20.80 -8.52 25.59
C ARG A 115 -19.51 -7.71 25.76
N GLY A 116 -19.25 -6.76 24.86
CA GLY A 116 -18.10 -5.85 24.97
C GLY A 116 -18.11 -5.03 26.26
N VAL A 117 -19.30 -4.60 26.72
CA VAL A 117 -19.44 -3.91 28.01
C VAL A 117 -19.05 -4.80 29.18
N LEU A 118 -19.50 -6.04 29.15
CA LEU A 118 -19.17 -7.01 30.17
C LEU A 118 -17.66 -7.32 30.20
N GLU A 119 -17.05 -7.59 29.05
CA GLU A 119 -15.60 -7.86 28.95
C GLU A 119 -14.79 -6.63 29.38
N GLY A 120 -15.19 -5.42 28.98
CA GLY A 120 -14.52 -4.18 29.38
C GLY A 120 -14.56 -3.94 30.89
N ILE A 121 -15.68 -4.23 31.56
CA ILE A 121 -15.80 -4.09 33.02
C ILE A 121 -15.01 -5.18 33.75
N ARG A 122 -15.04 -6.43 33.28
CA ARG A 122 -14.21 -7.51 33.83
C ARG A 122 -12.73 -7.19 33.72
N ASN A 123 -12.33 -6.65 32.58
CA ASN A 123 -10.97 -6.19 32.38
C ASN A 123 -10.65 -5.06 33.38
N PHE A 124 -11.46 -4.01 33.44
CA PHE A 124 -11.15 -2.84 34.28
C PHE A 124 -11.11 -3.14 35.80
N PHE A 125 -12.07 -3.91 36.31
CA PHE A 125 -12.15 -4.24 37.74
C PHE A 125 -11.43 -5.56 38.11
N GLY A 126 -10.86 -6.27 37.15
CA GLY A 126 -10.28 -7.59 37.33
C GLY A 126 -11.32 -8.69 37.64
N GLU A 127 -10.86 -9.95 37.60
CA GLU A 127 -11.70 -11.13 37.84
C GLU A 127 -12.31 -11.14 39.25
N GLY A 128 -11.59 -10.61 40.25
CA GLY A 128 -12.03 -10.56 41.65
C GLY A 128 -13.29 -9.72 41.88
N ALA A 129 -13.62 -8.79 40.99
CA ALA A 129 -14.79 -7.93 41.12
C ALA A 129 -16.12 -8.64 40.88
N THR A 130 -16.12 -9.79 40.20
CA THR A 130 -17.31 -10.63 39.99
C THR A 130 -18.05 -10.98 41.29
N ASN A 131 -17.30 -11.10 42.40
CA ASN A 131 -17.82 -11.32 43.75
C ASN A 131 -18.71 -10.20 44.29
N TYR A 132 -18.59 -9.00 43.72
CA TYR A 132 -19.29 -7.79 44.14
C TYR A 132 -20.32 -7.30 43.12
N ILE A 133 -20.47 -7.99 41.99
CA ILE A 133 -21.39 -7.62 40.92
C ILE A 133 -22.79 -8.22 41.18
N ILE A 134 -23.81 -7.39 40.95
CA ILE A 134 -25.22 -7.80 40.84
C ILE A 134 -25.73 -7.36 39.46
N ALA A 135 -26.24 -8.30 38.67
CA ALA A 135 -26.84 -7.99 37.38
C ALA A 135 -28.27 -7.45 37.54
N ILE A 136 -28.56 -6.28 37.00
CA ILE A 136 -29.90 -5.68 37.05
C ILE A 136 -30.47 -5.55 35.65
N PHE A 137 -31.60 -6.19 35.40
CA PHE A 137 -32.30 -6.09 34.12
C PHE A 137 -33.35 -4.98 34.17
N SER A 138 -33.10 -3.90 33.45
CA SER A 138 -34.03 -2.78 33.22
C SER A 138 -34.80 -2.96 31.93
N HIS A 139 -35.79 -2.10 31.65
CA HIS A 139 -36.60 -2.16 30.42
C HIS A 139 -37.29 -3.52 30.18
N ALA A 140 -37.52 -4.28 31.25
CA ALA A 140 -38.22 -5.57 31.18
C ALA A 140 -39.71 -5.35 30.90
N THR A 141 -40.33 -6.31 30.22
CA THR A 141 -41.77 -6.30 29.96
C THR A 141 -42.57 -6.45 31.26
N LYS A 142 -43.82 -6.00 31.27
CA LYS A 142 -44.73 -6.15 32.42
C LYS A 142 -44.78 -7.61 32.94
N ALA A 143 -44.80 -8.59 32.03
CA ALA A 143 -44.81 -10.01 32.38
C ALA A 143 -43.50 -10.47 33.06
N GLN A 144 -42.34 -10.05 32.53
CA GLN A 144 -41.03 -10.36 33.11
C GLN A 144 -40.84 -9.69 34.48
N ILE A 145 -41.35 -8.47 34.65
CA ILE A 145 -41.28 -7.75 35.93
C ILE A 145 -42.17 -8.42 36.96
N TYR A 146 -43.35 -8.92 36.59
CA TYR A 146 -44.25 -9.63 37.50
C TYR A 146 -43.68 -11.01 37.89
N ASP A 147 -43.28 -11.81 36.90
CA ASP A 147 -42.76 -13.16 37.07
C ASP A 147 -41.31 -13.29 36.59
N ARG A 148 -40.40 -13.47 37.55
CA ARG A 148 -38.96 -13.63 37.32
C ARG A 148 -38.61 -14.86 36.50
N ASP A 149 -39.41 -15.91 36.55
CA ASP A 149 -39.15 -17.13 35.80
C ASP A 149 -39.29 -16.90 34.30
N ILE A 150 -40.15 -15.96 33.89
CA ILE A 150 -40.27 -15.53 32.48
C ILE A 150 -38.96 -14.85 32.04
N MET A 151 -38.38 -14.00 32.89
CA MET A 151 -37.09 -13.37 32.59
C MET A 151 -35.96 -14.39 32.51
N ARG A 152 -35.88 -15.32 33.48
CA ARG A 152 -34.86 -16.37 33.52
C ARG A 152 -34.91 -17.26 32.27
N LYS A 153 -36.10 -17.60 31.78
CA LYS A 153 -36.29 -18.42 30.56
C LYS A 153 -35.89 -17.69 29.27
N ALA A 154 -35.80 -16.36 29.30
CA ALA A 154 -35.47 -15.55 28.12
C ALA A 154 -33.96 -15.38 27.89
N TRP A 155 -33.12 -15.83 28.83
CA TRP A 155 -31.67 -15.68 28.74
C TRP A 155 -31.04 -16.58 27.68
N ASN A 156 -30.00 -16.06 27.04
CA ASN A 156 -29.15 -16.83 26.13
C ASN A 156 -27.88 -17.32 26.86
N LYS A 157 -27.09 -18.19 26.20
CA LYS A 157 -25.89 -18.79 26.80
C LYS A 157 -24.91 -17.75 27.42
N PRO A 158 -24.56 -16.64 26.75
CA PRO A 158 -23.71 -15.61 27.34
C PRO A 158 -24.27 -15.02 28.65
N VAL A 159 -25.56 -14.71 28.69
CA VAL A 159 -26.20 -14.18 29.90
C VAL A 159 -26.23 -15.24 31.00
N CYS A 160 -26.58 -16.49 30.69
CA CYS A 160 -26.55 -17.57 31.68
C CYS A 160 -25.16 -17.74 32.30
N SER A 161 -24.11 -17.82 31.46
CA SER A 161 -22.72 -17.95 31.92
C SER A 161 -22.32 -16.80 32.83
N PHE A 162 -22.65 -15.56 32.45
CA PHE A 162 -22.32 -14.40 33.28
C PHE A 162 -23.05 -14.40 34.63
N ILE A 163 -24.35 -14.75 34.63
CA ILE A 163 -25.14 -14.83 35.87
C ILE A 163 -24.61 -15.94 36.78
N GLU A 164 -24.16 -17.05 36.23
CA GLU A 164 -23.49 -18.13 36.97
C GLU A 164 -22.16 -17.65 37.56
N ASP A 165 -21.35 -16.90 36.80
CA ASP A 165 -20.07 -16.34 37.26
C ASP A 165 -20.23 -15.37 38.45
N ILE A 166 -21.38 -14.69 38.56
CA ILE A 166 -21.72 -13.81 39.69
C ILE A 166 -22.58 -14.53 40.74
N GLU A 167 -22.49 -15.86 40.81
CA GLU A 167 -23.20 -16.71 41.77
C GLU A 167 -24.71 -16.46 41.84
N ASN A 168 -25.34 -16.24 40.68
CA ASN A 168 -26.77 -15.98 40.53
C ASN A 168 -27.28 -14.73 41.24
N ARG A 169 -26.43 -13.72 41.45
CA ARG A 169 -26.82 -12.38 41.95
C ARG A 169 -27.47 -11.55 40.85
N TRP A 170 -28.80 -11.57 40.76
CA TRP A 170 -29.51 -10.76 39.77
C TRP A 170 -30.88 -10.29 40.21
N GLY A 171 -31.30 -9.14 39.68
CA GLY A 171 -32.60 -8.51 39.92
C GLY A 171 -33.20 -7.91 38.66
N ILE A 172 -34.45 -7.47 38.77
CA ILE A 172 -35.17 -6.77 37.69
C ILE A 172 -35.48 -5.37 38.22
N SER A 173 -35.09 -4.33 37.48
CA SER A 173 -35.52 -2.98 37.80
C SER A 173 -37.03 -2.86 37.58
N PRO A 174 -37.81 -2.37 38.55
CA PRO A 174 -39.24 -2.14 38.33
C PRO A 174 -39.44 -1.04 37.27
N ASN A 175 -40.65 -1.00 36.71
CA ASN A 175 -41.10 0.07 35.83
C ASN A 175 -42.34 0.70 36.47
N SER A 176 -42.23 1.97 36.85
CA SER A 176 -43.28 2.76 37.50
C SER A 176 -44.54 2.93 36.66
N ASP A 177 -44.45 2.83 35.33
CA ASP A 177 -45.61 2.91 34.42
C ASP A 177 -46.50 1.67 34.52
N TYR A 178 -45.90 0.50 34.79
CA TYR A 178 -46.62 -0.76 34.92
C TYR A 178 -47.03 -1.06 36.35
N PHE A 179 -46.14 -0.73 37.29
CA PHE A 179 -46.25 -1.00 38.72
C PHE A 179 -45.78 0.25 39.48
N PRO A 180 -46.73 1.12 39.90
CA PRO A 180 -46.42 2.32 40.68
C PRO A 180 -45.63 2.02 41.96
N PRO A 181 -44.96 3.01 42.59
CA PRO A 181 -44.08 2.79 43.75
C PRO A 181 -44.73 2.11 44.97
N ASP A 182 -46.04 2.23 45.13
CA ASP A 182 -46.85 1.59 46.17
C ASP A 182 -47.28 0.15 45.83
N ASP A 183 -47.08 -0.30 44.58
CA ASP A 183 -47.41 -1.65 44.14
C ASP A 183 -46.50 -2.70 44.84
N PRO A 184 -47.07 -3.83 45.33
CA PRO A 184 -46.30 -4.90 45.96
C PRO A 184 -45.19 -5.47 45.06
N THR A 185 -45.41 -5.54 43.75
CA THR A 185 -44.42 -6.00 42.76
C THR A 185 -43.24 -5.04 42.69
N HIS A 186 -43.51 -3.73 42.67
CA HIS A 186 -42.47 -2.70 42.66
C HIS A 186 -41.59 -2.83 43.91
N GLN A 187 -42.22 -2.93 45.08
CA GLN A 187 -41.54 -3.07 46.37
C GLN A 187 -40.76 -4.39 46.47
N ALA A 188 -41.32 -5.49 45.96
CA ALA A 188 -40.65 -6.79 45.93
C ALA A 188 -39.36 -6.74 45.09
N ARG A 189 -39.42 -6.18 43.87
CA ARG A 189 -38.25 -6.08 42.99
C ARG A 189 -37.12 -5.23 43.59
N LEU A 190 -37.44 -4.07 44.18
CA LEU A 190 -36.43 -3.27 44.89
C LEU A 190 -35.93 -3.95 46.17
N GLY A 191 -36.80 -4.65 46.90
CA GLY A 191 -36.46 -5.40 48.10
C GLY A 191 -35.46 -6.53 47.82
N GLU A 192 -35.62 -7.24 46.70
CA GLU A 192 -34.69 -8.27 46.24
C GLU A 192 -33.29 -7.69 45.93
N ILE A 193 -33.22 -6.56 45.22
CA ILE A 193 -31.95 -5.87 44.93
C ILE A 193 -31.27 -5.45 46.23
N LYS A 194 -32.03 -4.88 47.17
CA LYS A 194 -31.54 -4.50 48.50
C LYS A 194 -31.03 -5.70 49.29
N ALA A 195 -31.73 -6.83 49.24
CA ALA A 195 -31.31 -8.06 49.91
C ALA A 195 -29.98 -8.61 49.36
N PHE A 196 -29.72 -8.52 48.05
CA PHE A 196 -28.41 -8.86 47.49
C PHE A 196 -27.31 -7.92 48.00
N ILE A 197 -27.57 -6.61 48.05
CA ILE A 197 -26.61 -5.63 48.58
C ILE A 197 -26.26 -5.93 50.05
N SER A 198 -27.27 -6.20 50.87
CA SER A 198 -27.09 -6.50 52.31
C SER A 198 -26.38 -7.84 52.55
N SER A 199 -26.62 -8.84 51.71
CA SER A 199 -26.06 -10.19 51.88
C SER A 199 -24.63 -10.36 51.37
N MET A 200 -24.13 -9.44 50.53
CA MET A 200 -22.74 -9.49 50.07
C MET A 200 -21.76 -9.40 51.23
N ARG A 201 -20.64 -10.12 51.12
CA ARG A 201 -19.56 -10.15 52.12
C ARG A 201 -18.39 -9.32 51.64
N GLY A 202 -17.75 -8.58 52.55
CA GLY A 202 -16.62 -7.73 52.22
C GLY A 202 -17.01 -6.51 51.38
N VAL A 203 -15.98 -5.87 50.82
CA VAL A 203 -16.04 -4.73 49.90
C VAL A 203 -14.93 -4.89 48.87
N TYR A 204 -15.16 -4.41 47.65
CA TYR A 204 -14.12 -4.25 46.64
C TYR A 204 -13.32 -2.98 46.94
N THR A 205 -12.03 -3.12 47.16
CA THR A 205 -11.16 -2.03 47.65
C THR A 205 -10.43 -1.33 46.51
N THR A 206 -9.89 -0.14 46.79
CA THR A 206 -9.02 0.57 45.85
C THR A 206 -7.74 -0.22 45.56
N GLU A 207 -7.20 -0.95 46.55
CA GLU A 207 -6.03 -1.83 46.35
C GLU A 207 -6.29 -2.92 45.32
N GLN A 208 -7.44 -3.60 45.38
CA GLN A 208 -7.81 -4.62 44.39
C GLN A 208 -7.98 -4.06 42.97
N LEU A 209 -8.45 -2.80 42.85
CA LEU A 209 -8.48 -2.11 41.57
C LEU A 209 -7.08 -1.78 41.06
N GLU A 210 -6.19 -1.29 41.94
CA GLU A 210 -4.82 -0.96 41.57
C GLU A 210 -4.02 -2.20 41.16
N GLU A 211 -4.17 -3.32 41.87
CA GLU A 211 -3.61 -4.62 41.49
C GLU A 211 -4.09 -5.03 40.09
N SER A 212 -5.41 -4.96 39.83
CA SER A 212 -5.98 -5.30 38.53
C SER A 212 -5.45 -4.41 37.40
N LEU A 213 -5.31 -3.11 37.64
CA LEU A 213 -4.75 -2.17 36.67
C LEU A 213 -3.26 -2.42 36.41
N GLN A 214 -2.48 -2.76 37.44
CA GLN A 214 -1.07 -3.12 37.31
C GLN A 214 -0.88 -4.41 36.51
N GLU A 215 -1.63 -5.46 36.82
CA GLU A 215 -1.61 -6.73 36.07
C GLU A 215 -1.91 -6.51 34.58
N GLN A 216 -2.87 -5.63 34.26
CA GLN A 216 -3.17 -5.28 32.88
C GLN A 216 -2.07 -4.50 32.19
N GLU A 217 -1.44 -3.54 32.88
CA GLU A 217 -0.35 -2.78 32.32
C GLU A 217 0.89 -3.67 32.09
N GLU A 218 1.20 -4.57 33.01
CA GLU A 218 2.27 -5.57 32.84
C GLU A 218 1.98 -6.52 31.68
N ALA A 219 0.75 -7.05 31.58
CA ALA A 219 0.35 -7.91 30.47
C ALA A 219 0.42 -7.17 29.12
N ARG A 220 0.08 -5.87 29.10
CA ARG A 220 0.20 -5.02 27.90
C ARG A 220 1.67 -4.83 27.52
N ARG A 221 2.54 -4.49 28.47
CA ARG A 221 3.99 -4.35 28.23
C ARG A 221 4.61 -5.64 27.71
N GLN A 222 4.27 -6.79 28.30
CA GLN A 222 4.77 -8.09 27.83
C GLN A 222 4.34 -8.40 26.40
N LYS A 223 3.10 -8.07 26.02
CA LYS A 223 2.63 -8.23 24.63
C LYS A 223 3.37 -7.31 23.67
N GLU A 224 3.56 -6.05 24.04
CA GLU A 224 4.31 -5.07 23.24
C GLU A 224 5.77 -5.53 23.04
N GLU A 225 6.44 -5.98 24.11
CA GLU A 225 7.80 -6.53 24.05
C GLU A 225 7.89 -7.81 23.19
N GLU A 226 6.90 -8.71 23.28
CA GLU A 226 6.87 -9.93 22.48
C GLU A 226 6.65 -9.63 20.98
N GLU A 227 5.77 -8.68 20.65
CA GLU A 227 5.55 -8.22 19.28
C GLU A 227 6.80 -7.57 18.70
N GLU A 228 7.49 -6.74 19.49
CA GLU A 228 8.74 -6.12 19.08
C GLU A 228 9.85 -7.16 18.86
N ARG A 229 9.98 -8.15 19.76
CA ARG A 229 10.91 -9.28 19.59
C ARG A 229 10.62 -10.06 18.31
N LYS A 230 9.35 -10.39 18.03
CA LYS A 230 8.93 -11.09 16.80
C LYS A 230 9.26 -10.29 15.55
N LYS A 231 9.09 -8.96 15.59
CA LYS A 231 9.42 -8.06 14.49
C LYS A 231 10.93 -8.05 14.22
N GLN A 232 11.74 -7.95 15.28
CA GLN A 232 13.21 -8.00 15.18
C GLN A 232 13.70 -9.35 14.62
N GLU A 233 13.21 -10.48 15.14
CA GLU A 233 13.55 -11.81 14.63
C GLU A 233 13.18 -12.00 13.15
N HIS A 234 12.03 -11.44 12.72
CA HIS A 234 11.62 -11.50 11.32
C HIS A 234 12.53 -10.67 10.41
N GLU A 235 12.90 -9.47 10.85
CA GLU A 235 13.81 -8.59 10.11
C GLU A 235 15.21 -9.20 9.97
N GLU A 236 15.74 -9.83 11.01
CA GLU A 236 17.02 -10.54 10.96
C GLU A 236 16.98 -11.73 9.98
N LYS A 237 15.91 -12.52 9.98
CA LYS A 237 15.72 -13.62 9.02
C LYS A 237 15.70 -13.13 7.58
N LEU A 238 15.03 -12.00 7.31
CA LEU A 238 15.01 -11.39 5.97
C LEU A 238 16.40 -10.93 5.53
N LYS A 239 17.18 -10.31 6.43
CA LYS A 239 18.57 -9.91 6.17
C LYS A 239 19.47 -11.12 5.88
N GLU A 240 19.30 -12.22 6.61
CA GLU A 240 20.06 -13.45 6.40
C GLU A 240 19.74 -14.09 5.03
N ILE A 241 18.47 -14.16 4.66
CA ILE A 241 18.04 -14.67 3.34
C ILE A 241 18.63 -13.81 2.22
N ALA A 242 18.49 -12.49 2.31
CA ALA A 242 19.03 -11.56 1.31
C ALA A 242 20.56 -11.69 1.16
N ARG A 243 21.29 -11.91 2.27
CA ARG A 243 22.73 -12.14 2.24
C ARG A 243 23.09 -13.46 1.53
N LYS A 244 22.39 -14.55 1.84
CA LYS A 244 22.63 -15.86 1.20
C LYS A 244 22.35 -15.80 -0.31
N GLU A 245 21.26 -15.15 -0.72
CA GLU A 245 20.94 -14.95 -2.13
C GLU A 245 22.00 -14.11 -2.86
N ALA A 246 22.51 -13.06 -2.21
CA ALA A 246 23.58 -12.23 -2.76
C ALA A 246 24.91 -13.02 -2.92
N GLU A 247 25.27 -13.83 -1.92
CA GLU A 247 26.45 -14.70 -1.96
C GLU A 247 26.33 -15.77 -3.06
N GLU A 248 25.16 -16.40 -3.21
CA GLU A 248 24.90 -17.34 -4.31
C GLU A 248 24.95 -16.66 -5.68
N ALA A 249 24.33 -15.50 -5.84
CA ALA A 249 24.35 -14.74 -7.09
C ALA A 249 25.77 -14.34 -7.47
N HIS A 250 26.59 -13.93 -6.50
CA HIS A 250 28.00 -13.64 -6.70
C HIS A 250 28.76 -14.90 -7.14
N LYS A 251 28.56 -16.04 -6.46
CA LYS A 251 29.21 -17.32 -6.82
C LYS A 251 28.86 -17.76 -8.25
N ARG A 252 27.59 -17.67 -8.65
CA ARG A 252 27.14 -18.00 -10.02
C ARG A 252 27.81 -17.11 -11.07
N LYS A 253 27.96 -15.81 -10.80
CA LYS A 253 28.67 -14.88 -11.69
C LYS A 253 30.15 -15.23 -11.84
N VAL A 254 30.84 -15.54 -10.74
CA VAL A 254 32.25 -15.94 -10.78
C VAL A 254 32.44 -17.22 -11.59
N GLU A 255 31.60 -18.24 -11.37
CA GLU A 255 31.64 -19.49 -12.13
C GLU A 255 31.37 -19.27 -13.63
N GLN A 256 30.44 -18.36 -13.98
CA GLN A 256 30.18 -18.01 -15.38
C GLN A 256 31.41 -17.35 -16.03
N ILE A 257 32.04 -16.39 -15.35
CA ILE A 257 33.26 -15.72 -15.84
C ILE A 257 34.39 -16.74 -16.06
N GLU A 258 34.58 -17.70 -15.16
CA GLU A 258 35.58 -18.76 -15.35
C GLU A 258 35.27 -19.67 -16.53
N ARG A 259 34.00 -20.04 -16.74
CA ARG A 259 33.58 -20.86 -17.90
C ARG A 259 33.84 -20.13 -19.21
N GLU A 260 33.46 -18.85 -19.30
CA GLU A 260 33.71 -18.02 -20.49
C GLU A 260 35.21 -17.87 -20.77
N ARG A 261 36.02 -17.68 -19.71
CA ARG A 261 37.48 -17.60 -19.83
C ARG A 261 38.10 -18.90 -20.34
N LYS A 262 37.67 -20.06 -19.82
CA LYS A 262 38.11 -21.39 -20.30
C LYS A 262 37.70 -21.63 -21.75
N ALA A 263 36.44 -21.39 -22.10
CA ALA A 263 35.95 -21.55 -23.48
C ALA A 263 36.72 -20.67 -24.48
N LYS A 264 37.07 -19.44 -24.08
CA LYS A 264 37.86 -18.53 -24.91
C LYS A 264 39.30 -19.03 -25.12
N GLN A 265 39.95 -19.54 -24.06
CA GLN A 265 41.28 -20.15 -24.18
C GLN A 265 41.27 -21.37 -25.09
N GLU A 266 40.29 -22.25 -24.92
CA GLU A 266 40.15 -23.47 -25.72
C GLU A 266 39.87 -23.15 -27.20
N TYR A 267 39.07 -22.11 -27.47
CA TYR A 267 38.84 -21.60 -28.83
C TYR A 267 40.13 -21.06 -29.48
N GLU A 268 40.91 -20.24 -28.77
CA GLU A 268 42.19 -19.72 -29.27
C GLU A 268 43.20 -20.83 -29.56
N GLU A 269 43.26 -21.85 -28.71
CA GLU A 269 44.17 -22.98 -28.87
C GLU A 269 43.78 -23.86 -30.07
N ASN A 270 42.48 -24.12 -30.27
CA ASN A 270 41.96 -24.82 -31.43
C ASN A 270 42.22 -24.05 -32.73
N LEU A 271 42.09 -22.71 -32.71
CA LEU A 271 42.38 -21.88 -33.88
C LEU A 271 43.86 -21.97 -34.27
N LYS A 272 44.77 -21.91 -33.31
CA LYS A 272 46.22 -22.08 -33.54
C LYS A 272 46.53 -23.46 -34.13
N ARG A 273 45.94 -24.54 -33.59
CA ARG A 273 46.12 -25.91 -34.13
C ARG A 273 45.67 -26.01 -35.58
N LYS A 274 44.53 -25.43 -35.93
CA LYS A 274 43.98 -25.46 -37.29
C LYS A 274 44.88 -24.71 -38.29
N GLN A 275 45.36 -23.51 -37.90
CA GLN A 275 46.31 -22.76 -38.72
C GLN A 275 47.62 -23.52 -38.94
N GLN A 276 48.11 -24.22 -37.92
CA GLN A 276 49.33 -25.01 -38.02
C GLN A 276 49.15 -26.23 -38.94
N GLN A 277 48.02 -26.93 -38.85
CA GLN A 277 47.69 -28.03 -39.76
C GLN A 277 47.61 -27.57 -41.22
N GLU A 278 46.94 -26.44 -41.48
CA GLU A 278 46.84 -25.87 -42.84
C GLU A 278 48.22 -25.46 -43.39
N ALA A 279 49.10 -24.91 -42.54
CA ALA A 279 50.46 -24.55 -42.93
C ALA A 279 51.32 -25.80 -43.25
N GLU A 280 51.21 -26.85 -42.44
CA GLU A 280 51.91 -28.11 -42.66
C GLU A 280 51.44 -28.81 -43.94
N GLU A 281 50.13 -28.79 -44.23
CA GLU A 281 49.57 -29.39 -45.45
C GLU A 281 50.02 -28.65 -46.71
N LYS A 282 49.99 -27.30 -46.69
CA LYS A 282 50.54 -26.47 -47.77
C LYS A 282 52.03 -26.74 -47.98
N HIS A 283 52.81 -26.85 -46.90
CA HIS A 283 54.23 -27.17 -46.99
C HIS A 283 54.45 -28.55 -47.63
N ARG A 284 53.65 -29.56 -47.24
CA ARG A 284 53.71 -30.91 -47.78
C ARG A 284 53.42 -30.94 -49.29
N GLN A 285 52.37 -30.24 -49.73
CA GLN A 285 52.03 -30.09 -51.16
C GLN A 285 53.14 -29.40 -51.95
N MET A 286 53.76 -28.36 -51.39
CA MET A 286 54.89 -27.67 -52.02
C MET A 286 56.11 -28.58 -52.18
N VAL A 287 56.43 -29.39 -51.16
CA VAL A 287 57.54 -30.35 -51.21
C VAL A 287 57.30 -31.45 -52.26
N GLU A 288 56.09 -31.99 -52.36
CA GLU A 288 55.71 -32.94 -53.42
C GLU A 288 55.90 -32.34 -54.81
N LYS A 289 55.44 -31.10 -55.02
CA LYS A 289 55.58 -30.40 -56.30
C LYS A 289 57.05 -30.19 -56.69
N MET A 290 57.91 -29.78 -55.74
CA MET A 290 59.35 -29.66 -55.98
C MET A 290 59.99 -31.00 -56.36
N LYS A 291 59.60 -32.10 -55.71
CA LYS A 291 60.10 -33.45 -56.06
C LYS A 291 59.69 -33.86 -57.47
N GLN A 292 58.50 -33.47 -57.92
CA GLN A 292 58.01 -33.77 -59.27
C GLN A 292 58.77 -32.96 -60.33
N GLU A 293 58.96 -31.65 -60.10
CA GLU A 293 59.78 -30.79 -60.97
C GLU A 293 61.23 -31.28 -61.06
N GLU A 294 61.80 -31.78 -59.95
CA GLU A 294 63.15 -32.35 -59.93
C GLU A 294 63.24 -33.65 -60.75
N ARG A 295 62.22 -34.53 -60.66
CA ARG A 295 62.15 -35.76 -61.47
C ARG A 295 62.06 -35.42 -62.96
N GLU A 296 61.25 -34.45 -63.33
CA GLU A 296 61.12 -34.00 -64.73
C GLU A 296 62.43 -33.42 -65.27
N ARG A 297 63.14 -32.61 -64.48
CA ARG A 297 64.48 -32.12 -64.84
C ARG A 297 65.46 -33.26 -65.07
N LYS A 298 65.50 -34.27 -64.19
CA LYS A 298 66.40 -35.44 -64.35
C LYS A 298 66.09 -36.23 -65.62
N ILE A 299 64.81 -36.41 -65.96
CA ILE A 299 64.38 -37.07 -67.19
C ILE A 299 64.81 -36.25 -68.43
N GLN A 300 64.65 -34.93 -68.39
CA GLN A 300 65.09 -34.05 -69.48
C GLN A 300 66.62 -34.10 -69.67
N GLU A 301 67.37 -34.12 -68.59
CA GLU A 301 68.84 -34.18 -68.62
C GLU A 301 69.34 -35.53 -69.14
N GLU A 302 68.68 -36.64 -68.79
CA GLU A 302 68.99 -37.98 -69.31
C GLU A 302 68.67 -38.09 -70.81
N ASN A 303 67.54 -37.53 -71.26
CA ASN A 303 67.17 -37.49 -72.68
C ASN A 303 68.16 -36.64 -73.50
N LEU A 304 68.65 -35.53 -72.93
CA LEU A 304 69.68 -34.70 -73.55
C LEU A 304 71.02 -35.45 -73.67
N ARG A 305 71.42 -36.19 -72.62
CA ARG A 305 72.64 -37.03 -72.65
C ARG A 305 72.58 -38.14 -73.70
N LYS A 306 71.44 -38.83 -73.86
CA LYS A 306 71.26 -39.86 -74.89
C LYS A 306 71.35 -39.29 -76.31
N LYS A 307 70.82 -38.08 -76.53
CA LYS A 307 70.91 -37.36 -77.80
C LYS A 307 72.36 -36.95 -78.14
N GLN A 308 73.12 -36.51 -77.14
CA GLN A 308 74.53 -36.15 -77.29
C GLN A 308 75.43 -37.37 -77.57
N GLN A 309 75.16 -38.53 -76.96
CA GLN A 309 75.90 -39.76 -77.24
C GLN A 309 75.69 -40.28 -78.67
N GLN A 310 74.47 -40.14 -79.22
CA GLN A 310 74.19 -40.48 -80.63
C GLN A 310 74.92 -39.55 -81.61
N GLU A 311 75.00 -38.25 -81.31
CA GLU A 311 75.73 -37.26 -82.12
C GLU A 311 77.26 -37.45 -82.04
N GLU A 312 77.81 -37.86 -80.89
CA GLU A 312 79.24 -38.14 -80.71
C GLU A 312 79.71 -39.44 -81.40
N GLU A 313 78.93 -40.53 -81.36
CA GLU A 313 79.26 -41.77 -82.08
C GLU A 313 79.35 -41.56 -83.60
N GLU A 314 78.48 -40.72 -84.16
CA GLU A 314 78.47 -40.38 -85.58
C GLU A 314 79.69 -39.50 -85.97
N ARG A 315 80.11 -38.63 -85.05
CA ARG A 315 81.28 -37.74 -85.19
C ARG A 315 82.61 -38.50 -85.07
N TYR A 316 82.69 -39.48 -84.16
CA TYR A 316 83.88 -40.30 -83.94
C TYR A 316 84.19 -41.19 -85.16
N ARG A 317 83.14 -41.72 -85.82
CA ARG A 317 83.25 -42.52 -87.05
C ARG A 317 83.85 -41.73 -88.23
N ARG A 318 83.66 -40.40 -88.29
CA ARG A 318 84.20 -39.52 -89.34
C ARG A 318 85.62 -39.00 -89.07
N LYS A 319 86.08 -38.98 -87.81
CA LYS A 319 87.40 -38.44 -87.41
C LYS A 319 88.54 -39.46 -87.41
N LEU A 320 88.26 -40.77 -87.38
CA LEU A 320 89.28 -41.82 -87.36
C LEU A 320 90.10 -41.91 -88.66
N GLU A 321 89.56 -41.38 -89.77
CA GLU A 321 90.16 -41.41 -91.10
C GLU A 321 91.09 -40.20 -91.37
N GLN A 322 90.92 -39.11 -90.62
CA GLN A 322 91.68 -37.86 -90.81
C GLN A 322 92.89 -37.71 -89.87
N MET A 323 92.97 -38.47 -88.75
CA MET A 323 94.04 -38.33 -87.75
C MET A 323 95.35 -39.08 -88.07
N ARG A 324 95.51 -39.73 -89.23
CA ARG A 324 96.77 -40.42 -89.61
C ARG A 324 97.84 -39.51 -90.23
N GLN A 325 97.56 -38.23 -90.52
CA GLN A 325 98.48 -37.36 -91.28
C GLN A 325 98.86 -36.03 -90.60
N GLU A 326 98.37 -35.71 -89.40
CA GLU A 326 98.50 -34.35 -88.82
C GLU A 326 99.03 -34.37 -87.37
N LYS A 327 100.08 -35.14 -87.08
CA LYS A 327 100.62 -35.26 -85.70
C LYS A 327 102.09 -34.87 -85.51
N GLU A 328 102.73 -34.30 -86.52
CA GLU A 328 104.12 -33.80 -86.43
C GLU A 328 104.27 -32.27 -86.58
N ARG A 329 103.17 -31.53 -86.83
CA ARG A 329 103.23 -30.07 -87.05
C ARG A 329 102.65 -29.20 -85.92
N GLU A 330 102.04 -29.78 -84.89
CA GLU A 330 101.29 -29.03 -83.86
C GLU A 330 102.07 -28.65 -82.59
N GLU A 331 103.24 -29.26 -82.30
CA GLU A 331 103.89 -29.04 -81.01
C GLU A 331 104.57 -27.68 -80.84
N GLU A 332 104.86 -26.97 -81.93
CA GLU A 332 105.55 -25.67 -81.87
C GLU A 332 104.57 -24.48 -81.75
N LEU A 333 103.34 -24.62 -82.25
CA LEU A 333 102.26 -23.63 -82.10
C LEU A 333 101.60 -23.65 -80.71
N ARG A 334 101.82 -24.73 -79.94
CA ARG A 334 101.25 -24.95 -78.60
C ARG A 334 101.72 -23.92 -77.57
N ARG A 335 102.99 -23.49 -77.64
CA ARG A 335 103.62 -22.62 -76.62
C ARG A 335 103.33 -21.12 -76.80
N GLN A 336 102.93 -20.66 -77.98
CA GLN A 336 102.45 -19.28 -78.17
C GLN A 336 100.97 -19.14 -77.80
N ARG A 337 100.14 -20.15 -78.11
CA ARG A 337 98.71 -20.18 -77.75
C ARG A 337 98.48 -20.28 -76.25
N GLU A 338 99.36 -20.94 -75.49
CA GLU A 338 99.24 -21.02 -74.02
C GLU A 338 99.28 -19.65 -73.33
N ARG A 339 100.11 -18.70 -73.79
CA ARG A 339 100.21 -17.36 -73.15
C ARG A 339 99.03 -16.44 -73.48
N GLU A 340 98.50 -16.51 -74.70
CA GLU A 340 97.22 -15.84 -75.04
C GLU A 340 96.03 -16.49 -74.34
N TRP A 341 96.04 -17.81 -74.17
CA TRP A 341 94.98 -18.55 -73.48
C TRP A 341 94.95 -18.25 -71.97
N GLU A 342 96.09 -17.98 -71.36
CA GLU A 342 96.20 -17.60 -69.95
C GLU A 342 95.70 -16.16 -69.69
N LEU A 343 96.04 -15.22 -70.57
CA LEU A 343 95.54 -13.84 -70.52
C LEU A 343 94.02 -13.78 -70.80
N LYS A 344 93.53 -14.61 -71.72
CA LYS A 344 92.10 -14.76 -72.02
C LYS A 344 91.33 -15.38 -70.85
N ARG A 345 91.89 -16.41 -70.18
CA ARG A 345 91.32 -16.98 -68.95
C ARG A 345 91.22 -15.98 -67.81
N GLN A 346 92.21 -15.11 -67.65
CA GLN A 346 92.17 -14.07 -66.62
C GLN A 346 91.07 -13.04 -66.91
N ARG A 347 90.93 -12.60 -68.17
CA ARG A 347 89.84 -11.69 -68.58
C ARG A 347 88.46 -12.34 -68.45
N GLU A 348 88.32 -13.62 -68.82
CA GLU A 348 87.06 -14.36 -68.68
C GLU A 348 86.68 -14.55 -67.21
N LYS A 349 87.64 -14.88 -66.32
CA LYS A 349 87.39 -14.97 -64.88
C LYS A 349 87.03 -13.62 -64.26
N GLU A 350 87.67 -12.54 -64.71
CA GLU A 350 87.40 -11.20 -64.22
C GLU A 350 86.04 -10.68 -64.72
N GLU A 351 85.67 -10.98 -65.97
CA GLU A 351 84.35 -10.69 -66.53
C GLU A 351 83.25 -11.56 -65.89
N GLU A 352 83.53 -12.83 -65.60
CA GLU A 352 82.63 -13.74 -64.88
C GLU A 352 82.40 -13.27 -63.43
N LEU A 353 83.45 -12.85 -62.73
CA LEU A 353 83.34 -12.25 -61.40
C LEU A 353 82.54 -10.94 -61.44
N ARG A 354 82.73 -10.13 -62.50
CA ARG A 354 81.96 -8.88 -62.70
C ARG A 354 80.49 -9.17 -62.99
N ARG A 355 80.18 -10.20 -63.78
CA ARG A 355 78.81 -10.69 -64.03
C ARG A 355 78.19 -11.29 -62.77
N GLN A 356 78.98 -11.98 -61.93
CA GLN A 356 78.52 -12.57 -60.68
C GLN A 356 78.17 -11.47 -59.65
N ARG A 357 79.03 -10.46 -59.51
CA ARG A 357 78.74 -9.27 -58.68
C ARG A 357 77.53 -8.50 -59.18
N ALA A 358 77.39 -8.31 -60.50
CA ALA A 358 76.21 -7.68 -61.08
C ALA A 358 74.92 -8.46 -60.80
N ARG A 359 74.95 -9.80 -60.91
CA ARG A 359 73.83 -10.67 -60.56
C ARG A 359 73.50 -10.63 -59.07
N GLU A 360 74.50 -10.60 -58.18
CA GLU A 360 74.28 -10.46 -56.74
C GLU A 360 73.65 -9.11 -56.39
N GLU A 361 74.10 -8.03 -57.03
CA GLU A 361 73.55 -6.70 -56.83
C GLU A 361 72.10 -6.59 -57.37
N GLU A 362 71.82 -7.24 -58.49
CA GLU A 362 70.48 -7.34 -59.07
C GLU A 362 69.55 -8.21 -58.18
N LEU A 363 70.04 -9.33 -57.66
CA LEU A 363 69.32 -10.17 -56.70
C LEU A 363 69.04 -9.42 -55.39
N LYS A 364 69.98 -8.59 -54.94
CA LYS A 364 69.81 -7.73 -53.76
C LYS A 364 68.74 -6.67 -54.00
N LYS A 365 68.75 -6.01 -55.16
CA LYS A 365 67.69 -5.06 -55.58
C LYS A 365 66.34 -5.75 -55.73
N GLN A 366 66.30 -6.99 -56.20
CA GLN A 366 65.09 -7.78 -56.32
C GLN A 366 64.53 -8.18 -54.93
N ARG A 367 65.39 -8.59 -53.99
CA ARG A 367 65.01 -8.87 -52.61
C ARG A 367 64.48 -7.63 -51.89
N GLU A 368 65.12 -6.47 -52.04
CA GLU A 368 64.60 -5.21 -51.49
C GLU A 368 63.25 -4.81 -52.10
N ARG A 369 63.07 -5.01 -53.42
CA ARG A 369 61.77 -4.77 -54.07
C ARG A 369 60.70 -5.71 -53.56
N GLU A 370 60.99 -7.00 -53.40
CA GLU A 370 60.06 -7.98 -52.83
C GLU A 370 59.73 -7.68 -51.36
N GLU A 371 60.71 -7.28 -50.56
CA GLU A 371 60.50 -6.92 -49.16
C GLU A 371 59.67 -5.63 -49.03
N ASN A 372 59.92 -4.63 -49.87
CA ASN A 372 59.09 -3.43 -49.94
C ASN A 372 57.67 -3.75 -50.40
N LEU A 373 57.50 -4.59 -51.42
CA LEU A 373 56.18 -5.06 -51.87
C LEU A 373 55.45 -5.82 -50.75
N ARG A 374 56.18 -6.61 -49.96
CA ARG A 374 55.63 -7.37 -48.83
C ARG A 374 55.20 -6.43 -47.71
N ARG A 375 56.02 -5.45 -47.33
CA ARG A 375 55.66 -4.41 -46.34
C ARG A 375 54.46 -3.58 -46.78
N GLU A 376 54.34 -3.31 -48.08
CA GLU A 376 53.21 -2.57 -48.64
C GLU A 376 51.92 -3.40 -48.65
N ARG A 377 52.01 -4.71 -48.95
CA ARG A 377 50.89 -5.66 -48.80
C ARG A 377 50.47 -5.82 -47.34
N GLU A 378 51.42 -5.97 -46.42
CA GLU A 378 51.15 -6.04 -44.98
C GLU A 378 50.48 -4.75 -44.47
N LYS A 379 50.91 -3.57 -44.94
CA LYS A 379 50.23 -2.29 -44.66
C LYS A 379 48.82 -2.24 -45.24
N GLN A 380 48.62 -2.68 -46.48
CA GLN A 380 47.28 -2.73 -47.10
C GLN A 380 46.37 -3.72 -46.37
N GLU A 381 46.90 -4.86 -45.93
CA GLU A 381 46.17 -5.86 -45.17
C GLU A 381 45.81 -5.37 -43.77
N GLN A 382 46.74 -4.69 -43.07
CA GLN A 382 46.45 -4.00 -41.81
C GLN A 382 45.39 -2.90 -41.97
N GLN A 383 45.45 -2.12 -43.05
CA GLN A 383 44.41 -1.12 -43.34
C GLN A 383 43.06 -1.77 -43.62
N ARG A 384 43.01 -2.87 -44.39
CA ARG A 384 41.78 -3.64 -44.61
C ARG A 384 41.25 -4.25 -43.32
N LEU A 385 42.11 -4.76 -42.45
CA LEU A 385 41.72 -5.30 -41.15
C LEU A 385 41.16 -4.20 -40.25
N GLN A 386 41.84 -3.04 -40.17
CA GLN A 386 41.36 -1.89 -39.41
C GLN A 386 40.01 -1.39 -39.93
N GLU A 387 39.83 -1.32 -41.25
CA GLU A 387 38.56 -0.92 -41.84
C GLU A 387 37.46 -1.97 -41.62
N MET A 388 37.78 -3.26 -41.67
CA MET A 388 36.85 -4.34 -41.33
C MET A 388 36.44 -4.27 -39.84
N TYR A 389 37.37 -4.07 -38.92
CA TYR A 389 37.07 -3.86 -37.50
C TYR A 389 36.26 -2.59 -37.26
N ARG A 390 36.54 -1.51 -38.01
CA ARG A 390 35.75 -0.28 -37.97
C ARG A 390 34.32 -0.54 -38.43
N ARG A 391 34.14 -1.25 -39.55
CA ARG A 391 32.81 -1.66 -40.06
C ARG A 391 32.07 -2.56 -39.09
N GLN A 392 32.73 -3.55 -38.49
CA GLN A 392 32.11 -4.41 -37.46
C GLN A 392 31.73 -3.61 -36.22
N ARG A 393 32.54 -2.65 -35.78
CA ARG A 393 32.17 -1.74 -34.68
C ARG A 393 30.98 -0.86 -35.06
N GLU A 394 30.99 -0.25 -36.24
CA GLU A 394 29.89 0.58 -36.74
C GLU A 394 28.60 -0.25 -36.90
N GLU A 395 28.70 -1.51 -37.33
CA GLU A 395 27.56 -2.41 -37.49
C GLU A 395 27.02 -2.90 -36.15
N ALA A 396 27.89 -3.29 -35.21
CA ALA A 396 27.51 -3.61 -33.84
C ALA A 396 26.96 -2.39 -33.09
N GLU A 397 27.45 -1.19 -33.38
CA GLU A 397 26.93 0.06 -32.84
C GLU A 397 25.56 0.39 -33.45
N ARG A 398 25.37 0.20 -34.75
CA ARG A 398 24.05 0.30 -35.41
C ARG A 398 23.06 -0.74 -34.89
N GLU A 399 23.52 -1.93 -34.56
CA GLU A 399 22.69 -3.00 -33.99
C GLU A 399 22.36 -2.71 -32.52
N ARG A 400 23.32 -2.19 -31.74
CA ARG A 400 23.08 -1.66 -30.39
C ARG A 400 22.10 -0.49 -30.38
N VAL A 401 22.22 0.43 -31.33
CA VAL A 401 21.28 1.56 -31.49
C VAL A 401 19.91 1.04 -31.90
N ARG A 402 19.82 0.11 -32.85
CA ARG A 402 18.54 -0.54 -33.21
C ARG A 402 17.90 -1.29 -32.03
N MET A 403 18.70 -2.02 -31.26
CA MET A 403 18.23 -2.74 -30.07
C MET A 403 17.82 -1.78 -28.95
N MET A 404 18.53 -0.65 -28.78
CA MET A 404 18.15 0.42 -27.85
C MET A 404 16.88 1.14 -28.31
N GLU A 405 16.71 1.39 -29.60
CA GLU A 405 15.48 1.96 -30.18
C GLU A 405 14.30 0.98 -30.07
N GLU A 406 14.51 -0.32 -30.28
CA GLU A 406 13.50 -1.35 -30.03
C GLU A 406 13.17 -1.46 -28.55
N LEU A 407 14.17 -1.43 -27.67
CA LEU A 407 13.95 -1.41 -26.22
C LEU A 407 13.24 -0.13 -25.78
N GLN A 408 13.55 1.02 -26.37
CA GLN A 408 12.84 2.28 -26.13
C GLN A 408 11.42 2.21 -26.66
N ARG A 409 11.18 1.68 -27.87
CA ARG A 409 9.84 1.47 -28.42
C ARG A 409 9.05 0.47 -27.62
N GLU A 410 9.69 -0.55 -27.06
CA GLU A 410 9.06 -1.54 -26.19
C GLU A 410 8.78 -0.97 -24.80
N GLN A 411 9.71 -0.22 -24.21
CA GLN A 411 9.47 0.55 -22.99
C GLN A 411 8.39 1.61 -23.19
N GLU A 412 8.32 2.24 -24.36
CA GLU A 412 7.29 3.20 -24.71
C GLU A 412 5.96 2.50 -25.00
N ARG A 413 5.95 1.30 -25.61
CA ARG A 413 4.76 0.45 -25.72
C ARG A 413 4.29 -0.03 -24.35
N GLN A 414 5.18 -0.45 -23.47
CA GLN A 414 4.86 -0.87 -22.10
C GLN A 414 4.38 0.32 -21.27
N ARG A 415 4.97 1.51 -21.46
CA ARG A 415 4.47 2.77 -20.87
C ARG A 415 3.13 3.17 -21.47
N ARG A 416 2.91 3.03 -22.77
CA ARG A 416 1.61 3.30 -23.43
C ARG A 416 0.56 2.28 -23.01
N LEU A 417 0.91 1.01 -22.82
CA LEU A 417 0.03 -0.04 -22.31
C LEU A 417 -0.22 0.13 -20.81
N GLN A 418 0.78 0.54 -20.03
CA GLN A 418 0.60 0.93 -18.63
C GLN A 418 -0.20 2.21 -18.51
N GLU A 419 -0.05 3.15 -19.44
CA GLU A 419 -0.78 4.41 -19.45
C GLU A 419 -2.18 4.23 -20.05
N GLU A 420 -2.39 3.31 -20.98
CA GLU A 420 -3.72 2.87 -21.42
C GLU A 420 -4.40 2.08 -20.32
N ARG A 421 -3.71 1.16 -19.63
CA ARG A 421 -4.24 0.49 -18.43
C ARG A 421 -4.53 1.50 -17.32
N ARG A 422 -3.64 2.46 -17.08
CA ARG A 422 -3.86 3.58 -16.14
C ARG A 422 -5.02 4.45 -16.59
N ARG A 423 -5.18 4.73 -17.89
CA ARG A 423 -6.30 5.50 -18.45
C ARG A 423 -7.61 4.72 -18.45
N GLU A 424 -7.55 3.39 -18.54
CA GLU A 424 -8.70 2.49 -18.51
C GLU A 424 -9.12 2.21 -17.07
N GLU A 425 -8.16 2.14 -16.15
CA GLU A 425 -8.36 2.24 -14.70
C GLU A 425 -8.85 3.64 -14.32
N GLU A 426 -8.32 4.73 -14.87
CA GLU A 426 -8.80 6.11 -14.66
C GLU A 426 -10.21 6.31 -15.22
N ARG A 427 -10.55 5.69 -16.36
CA ARG A 427 -11.92 5.62 -16.88
C ARG A 427 -12.86 4.81 -15.98
N ARG A 428 -12.33 3.82 -15.24
CA ARG A 428 -13.06 3.09 -14.18
C ARG A 428 -13.08 3.85 -12.84
N HIS A 429 -12.08 4.69 -12.56
CA HIS A 429 -11.96 5.56 -11.38
C HIS A 429 -12.87 6.79 -11.48
N HIS A 430 -13.13 7.32 -12.69
CA HIS A 430 -14.10 8.40 -12.91
C HIS A 430 -15.58 8.02 -12.67
N HIS A 431 -15.86 6.84 -12.11
CA HIS A 431 -17.20 6.48 -11.62
C HIS A 431 -17.40 6.77 -10.13
N HIS A 432 -16.45 7.40 -9.44
CA HIS A 432 -16.49 7.52 -7.97
C HIS A 432 -16.20 8.91 -7.38
N ASP A 433 -16.22 10.00 -8.14
CA ASP A 433 -16.10 11.33 -7.52
C ASP A 433 -17.41 11.70 -6.81
N GLY A 434 -17.51 11.54 -5.48
CA GLY A 434 -18.63 12.07 -4.70
C GLY A 434 -18.69 13.60 -4.90
N CYS A 435 -19.68 14.11 -5.62
CA CYS A 435 -19.73 15.52 -6.02
C CYS A 435 -21.18 16.02 -6.12
N PHE A 436 -21.36 17.32 -5.90
CA PHE A 436 -22.61 18.04 -6.17
C PHE A 436 -22.60 18.63 -7.58
N SER A 437 -23.79 18.79 -8.18
CA SER A 437 -23.93 19.61 -9.40
C SER A 437 -23.72 21.10 -9.09
N LEU A 438 -23.12 21.84 -10.02
CA LEU A 438 -22.78 23.26 -9.86
C LEU A 438 -23.99 24.18 -9.63
N ASP A 439 -25.17 23.81 -10.10
CA ASP A 439 -26.41 24.58 -9.93
C ASP A 439 -27.07 24.37 -8.55
N THR A 440 -26.57 23.43 -7.75
CA THR A 440 -27.05 23.17 -6.39
C THR A 440 -26.92 24.44 -5.56
N LYS A 441 -27.95 24.77 -4.78
CA LYS A 441 -28.02 26.00 -3.99
C LYS A 441 -27.73 25.74 -2.52
N VAL A 442 -26.93 26.63 -1.94
CA VAL A 442 -26.63 26.70 -0.50
C VAL A 442 -26.94 28.08 0.04
N GLN A 443 -27.29 28.16 1.32
CA GLN A 443 -27.56 29.43 1.99
C GLN A 443 -26.33 29.92 2.74
N LEU A 444 -25.91 31.15 2.51
CA LEU A 444 -24.85 31.83 3.27
C LEU A 444 -25.37 32.32 4.64
N SER A 445 -24.48 32.55 5.60
CA SER A 445 -24.80 33.17 6.89
C SER A 445 -25.45 34.56 6.78
N SER A 446 -25.24 35.24 5.65
CA SER A 446 -25.96 36.48 5.29
C SER A 446 -27.45 36.28 4.95
N GLY A 447 -27.93 35.04 4.91
CA GLY A 447 -29.28 34.67 4.48
C GLY A 447 -29.44 34.52 2.97
N LYS A 448 -28.45 34.95 2.16
CA LYS A 448 -28.48 34.86 0.70
C LYS A 448 -28.25 33.43 0.21
N PHE A 449 -29.06 32.99 -0.75
CA PHE A 449 -28.82 31.75 -1.49
C PHE A 449 -27.86 31.98 -2.66
N ILE A 450 -26.86 31.11 -2.79
CA ILE A 450 -25.93 31.08 -3.92
C ILE A 450 -25.90 29.68 -4.52
N GLU A 451 -25.59 29.61 -5.81
CA GLU A 451 -25.23 28.35 -6.47
C GLU A 451 -23.81 27.94 -6.04
N MET A 452 -23.59 26.65 -5.86
CA MET A 452 -22.28 26.11 -5.46
C MET A 452 -21.18 26.45 -6.48
N ALA A 453 -21.53 26.72 -7.76
CA ALA A 453 -20.62 27.29 -8.75
C ALA A 453 -19.88 28.55 -8.28
N LYS A 454 -20.53 29.35 -7.43
CA LYS A 454 -20.01 30.64 -6.92
C LYS A 454 -19.34 30.53 -5.56
N LEU A 455 -19.40 29.36 -4.93
CA LEU A 455 -18.87 29.10 -3.59
C LEU A 455 -17.34 29.32 -3.54
N GLN A 456 -16.88 29.92 -2.44
CA GLN A 456 -15.47 30.21 -2.20
C GLN A 456 -15.02 29.63 -0.85
N VAL A 457 -13.72 29.35 -0.72
CA VAL A 457 -13.13 29.04 0.59
C VAL A 457 -13.27 30.27 1.49
N GLY A 458 -13.72 30.06 2.72
CA GLY A 458 -14.07 31.09 3.69
C GLY A 458 -15.56 31.44 3.74
N ASP A 459 -16.36 31.03 2.74
CA ASP A 459 -17.81 31.23 2.79
C ASP A 459 -18.42 30.42 3.94
N CYS A 460 -19.25 31.06 4.76
CA CYS A 460 -20.00 30.39 5.82
C CYS A 460 -21.38 30.00 5.30
N ILE A 461 -21.63 28.70 5.14
CA ILE A 461 -22.86 28.15 4.58
C ILE A 461 -23.65 27.33 5.60
N CYS A 462 -24.96 27.21 5.39
CA CYS A 462 -25.85 26.45 6.25
C CYS A 462 -25.45 24.97 6.23
N SER A 463 -24.96 24.48 7.37
CA SER A 463 -24.47 23.11 7.53
C SER A 463 -25.43 22.21 8.27
N ASN A 464 -26.23 22.79 9.17
CA ASN A 464 -27.18 22.04 9.98
C ASN A 464 -28.28 22.95 10.52
N VAL A 465 -29.21 22.38 11.27
CA VAL A 465 -30.17 23.10 12.11
C VAL A 465 -30.14 22.50 13.50
N LYS A 466 -30.12 23.36 14.52
CA LYS A 466 -30.29 22.97 15.93
C LYS A 466 -31.36 23.86 16.57
N ASN A 467 -32.35 23.26 17.22
CA ASN A 467 -33.45 23.95 17.91
C ASN A 467 -34.22 24.96 17.03
N GLY A 468 -34.39 24.67 15.74
CA GLY A 468 -35.04 25.58 14.77
C GLY A 468 -34.16 26.74 14.28
N GLU A 469 -32.92 26.84 14.76
CA GLU A 469 -31.93 27.80 14.30
C GLU A 469 -30.96 27.16 13.30
N LYS A 470 -30.65 27.89 12.23
CA LYS A 470 -29.69 27.45 11.21
C LYS A 470 -28.27 27.60 11.73
N GLU A 471 -27.50 26.52 11.68
CA GLU A 471 -26.08 26.52 11.97
C GLU A 471 -25.29 26.73 10.68
N PHE A 472 -24.33 27.65 10.72
CA PHE A 472 -23.48 27.98 9.59
C PHE A 472 -22.05 27.52 9.85
N SER A 473 -21.47 26.86 8.86
CA SER A 473 -20.08 26.40 8.89
C SER A 473 -19.29 26.99 7.73
N GLU A 474 -18.06 27.40 8.03
CA GLU A 474 -17.08 27.82 7.03
C GLU A 474 -16.71 26.65 6.10
N VAL A 475 -16.66 26.94 4.80
CA VAL A 475 -16.03 26.10 3.77
C VAL A 475 -14.53 26.33 3.86
N TYR A 476 -13.78 25.34 4.36
CA TYR A 476 -12.34 25.49 4.59
C TYR A 476 -11.48 24.94 3.44
N LEU A 477 -12.08 24.13 2.56
CA LEU A 477 -11.40 23.51 1.44
C LEU A 477 -12.39 23.22 0.31
N ILE A 478 -12.07 23.61 -0.92
CA ILE A 478 -12.70 23.10 -2.13
C ILE A 478 -11.72 22.07 -2.70
N SER A 479 -12.11 20.81 -2.76
CA SER A 479 -11.22 19.70 -3.12
C SER A 479 -11.07 19.56 -4.62
N HIS A 480 -12.18 19.76 -5.34
CA HIS A 480 -12.30 19.49 -6.76
C HIS A 480 -13.39 20.38 -7.34
N LEU A 481 -13.10 21.11 -8.41
CA LEU A 481 -14.05 21.97 -9.10
C LEU A 481 -13.76 21.95 -10.60
N GLY A 482 -14.71 21.50 -11.41
CA GLY A 482 -14.43 21.40 -12.84
C GLY A 482 -15.62 21.12 -13.73
N HIS A 483 -15.27 20.96 -15.00
CA HIS A 483 -16.14 20.35 -16.00
C HIS A 483 -15.43 19.09 -16.49
N PHE A 484 -16.12 17.95 -16.49
CA PHE A 484 -15.60 16.72 -17.07
C PHE A 484 -15.59 16.83 -18.59
N ASP A 485 -14.60 16.21 -19.24
CA ASP A 485 -14.53 16.15 -20.71
C ASP A 485 -15.65 15.26 -21.31
N HIS A 486 -16.35 14.49 -20.48
CA HIS A 486 -17.50 13.65 -20.82
C HIS A 486 -18.64 13.83 -19.80
N SER A 487 -19.88 13.56 -20.22
CA SER A 487 -21.06 13.68 -19.35
C SER A 487 -21.02 12.63 -18.23
N LEU A 488 -20.93 13.06 -16.97
CA LEU A 488 -21.04 12.17 -15.82
C LEU A 488 -22.50 11.78 -15.59
N SER A 489 -22.69 10.52 -15.21
CA SER A 489 -23.95 10.01 -14.69
C SER A 489 -24.20 10.62 -13.30
N MET A 490 -25.05 11.65 -13.21
CA MET A 490 -25.57 12.19 -11.96
C MET A 490 -26.87 11.49 -11.57
N THR A 491 -27.00 11.19 -10.28
CA THR A 491 -28.24 10.75 -9.65
C THR A 491 -29.04 11.98 -9.22
N LYS A 492 -30.17 12.19 -9.89
CA LYS A 492 -31.19 13.19 -9.53
C LYS A 492 -32.24 12.55 -8.63
N ILE A 493 -32.33 13.03 -7.40
CA ILE A 493 -33.27 12.57 -6.40
C ILE A 493 -34.41 13.58 -6.32
N GLU A 494 -35.62 13.15 -6.65
CA GLU A 494 -36.85 13.95 -6.58
C GLU A 494 -37.67 13.54 -5.35
N PHE A 495 -38.21 14.52 -4.64
CA PHE A 495 -38.99 14.30 -3.43
C PHE A 495 -40.07 15.36 -3.27
N THR A 496 -41.15 15.02 -2.57
CA THR A 496 -42.26 15.95 -2.30
C THR A 496 -42.24 16.34 -0.83
N ARG A 497 -42.06 17.64 -0.57
CA ARG A 497 -42.03 18.22 0.78
C ARG A 497 -43.41 18.13 1.44
N SER A 498 -43.45 18.31 2.76
CA SER A 498 -44.69 18.30 3.55
C SER A 498 -45.70 19.39 3.15
N ASP A 499 -45.25 20.45 2.48
CA ASP A 499 -46.06 21.54 1.92
C ASP A 499 -46.65 21.20 0.52
N GLY A 500 -46.34 20.02 -0.03
CA GLY A 500 -46.75 19.58 -1.36
C GLY A 500 -45.87 20.10 -2.50
N GLN A 501 -44.83 20.89 -2.22
CA GLN A 501 -43.88 21.36 -3.22
C GLN A 501 -42.85 20.27 -3.56
N LYS A 502 -42.48 20.19 -4.84
CA LYS A 502 -41.44 19.28 -5.31
C LYS A 502 -40.05 19.86 -5.08
N GLY A 503 -39.17 19.07 -4.47
CA GLY A 503 -37.75 19.34 -4.32
C GLY A 503 -36.91 18.38 -5.16
N GLN A 504 -35.67 18.78 -5.44
CA GLN A 504 -34.71 17.94 -6.15
C GLN A 504 -33.28 18.25 -5.73
N ILE A 505 -32.43 17.23 -5.74
CA ILE A 505 -30.98 17.39 -5.61
C ILE A 505 -30.27 16.49 -6.64
N ARG A 506 -29.17 16.99 -7.22
CA ARG A 506 -28.35 16.24 -8.16
C ARG A 506 -26.96 16.04 -7.61
N THR A 507 -26.58 14.79 -7.49
CA THR A 507 -25.29 14.36 -6.92
C THR A 507 -24.76 13.17 -7.70
N THR A 508 -23.48 12.87 -7.61
CA THR A 508 -22.97 11.61 -8.18
C THR A 508 -23.49 10.39 -7.41
N PRO A 509 -23.48 9.19 -8.01
CA PRO A 509 -23.98 7.97 -7.37
C PRO A 509 -23.27 7.61 -6.06
N SER A 510 -22.01 8.03 -5.87
CA SER A 510 -21.20 7.81 -4.67
C SER A 510 -21.30 8.93 -3.63
N HIS A 511 -22.08 9.98 -3.87
CA HIS A 511 -22.25 11.06 -2.91
C HIS A 511 -23.10 10.62 -1.70
N CYS A 512 -22.80 11.14 -0.52
CA CYS A 512 -23.39 10.72 0.75
C CYS A 512 -24.54 11.64 1.21
N ILE A 513 -25.71 11.06 1.45
CA ILE A 513 -26.93 11.75 1.92
C ILE A 513 -27.36 11.16 3.26
N PHE A 514 -27.98 11.97 4.12
CA PHE A 514 -28.48 11.51 5.41
C PHE A 514 -29.86 10.87 5.31
N HIS A 515 -29.99 9.68 5.88
CA HIS A 515 -31.26 8.97 6.09
C HIS A 515 -32.02 9.53 7.31
N GLU A 516 -33.28 9.12 7.52
CA GLU A 516 -34.13 9.62 8.62
C GLU A 516 -33.55 9.41 10.02
N ASP A 517 -32.69 8.41 10.20
CA ASP A 517 -32.01 8.07 11.45
C ASP A 517 -30.59 8.67 11.55
N LEU A 518 -30.26 9.63 10.68
CA LEU A 518 -28.95 10.26 10.55
C LEU A 518 -27.84 9.30 10.10
N SER A 519 -28.16 8.09 9.66
CA SER A 519 -27.19 7.22 8.99
C SER A 519 -26.83 7.75 7.60
N ILE A 520 -25.61 7.47 7.15
CA ILE A 520 -25.12 7.89 5.84
C ILE A 520 -25.46 6.83 4.80
N LEU A 521 -26.09 7.27 3.70
CA LEU A 521 -26.44 6.45 2.56
C LEU A 521 -25.80 7.01 1.28
N TYR A 522 -25.33 6.15 0.38
CA TYR A 522 -24.92 6.62 -0.94
C TYR A 522 -26.14 6.92 -1.81
N ALA A 523 -26.05 7.95 -2.66
CA ALA A 523 -27.12 8.33 -3.57
C ALA A 523 -27.59 7.15 -4.46
N LYS A 524 -26.69 6.25 -4.86
CA LYS A 524 -27.02 5.02 -5.62
C LYS A 524 -27.84 3.98 -4.84
N ASP A 525 -27.79 4.02 -3.52
CA ASP A 525 -28.45 3.06 -2.63
C ASP A 525 -29.83 3.56 -2.17
N VAL A 526 -30.24 4.76 -2.61
CA VAL A 526 -31.58 5.33 -2.38
C VAL A 526 -32.62 4.55 -3.17
N VAL A 527 -33.69 4.13 -2.50
CA VAL A 527 -34.81 3.40 -3.11
C VAL A 527 -36.08 4.27 -3.08
N PRO A 528 -36.60 4.70 -4.24
CA PRO A 528 -37.85 5.46 -4.33
C PRO A 528 -39.02 4.75 -3.63
N GLY A 529 -39.86 5.51 -2.93
CA GLY A 529 -41.01 5.03 -2.18
C GLY A 529 -40.69 4.32 -0.86
N VAL A 530 -39.41 4.10 -0.55
CA VAL A 530 -38.96 3.40 0.67
C VAL A 530 -38.02 4.27 1.48
N THR A 531 -36.95 4.77 0.86
CA THR A 531 -35.93 5.57 1.53
C THR A 531 -36.47 6.95 1.89
N LYS A 532 -36.24 7.36 3.14
CA LYS A 532 -36.51 8.71 3.61
C LYS A 532 -35.22 9.48 3.82
N ILE A 533 -35.17 10.69 3.31
CA ILE A 533 -34.04 11.62 3.44
C ILE A 533 -34.45 12.82 4.31
N LEU A 534 -33.48 13.45 4.96
CA LEU A 534 -33.74 14.63 5.78
C LEU A 534 -33.77 15.92 4.94
N VAL A 535 -34.92 16.59 4.96
CA VAL A 535 -35.18 17.82 4.20
C VAL A 535 -35.56 18.95 5.15
N LEU A 536 -34.94 20.11 4.97
CA LEU A 536 -35.26 21.34 5.67
C LEU A 536 -36.62 21.89 5.19
N ASN A 537 -37.57 22.03 6.11
CA ASN A 537 -38.89 22.60 5.85
C ASN A 537 -38.89 24.14 5.98
N GLU A 538 -40.07 24.77 5.88
CA GLU A 538 -40.23 26.23 5.99
C GLU A 538 -40.08 26.77 7.43
N THR A 539 -40.28 25.92 8.44
CA THR A 539 -40.10 26.25 9.87
C THR A 539 -38.66 26.08 10.34
N ASN A 540 -37.73 25.85 9.40
CA ASN A 540 -36.32 25.52 9.68
C ASN A 540 -36.17 24.26 10.54
N GLU A 541 -36.91 23.19 10.26
CA GLU A 541 -36.76 21.88 10.88
C GLU A 541 -36.39 20.85 9.81
N LEU A 542 -35.51 19.91 10.17
CA LEU A 542 -35.15 18.79 9.31
C LEU A 542 -36.19 17.69 9.49
N VAL A 543 -36.98 17.45 8.46
CA VAL A 543 -38.05 16.45 8.46
C VAL A 543 -37.73 15.30 7.51
N PRO A 544 -38.02 14.05 7.88
CA PRO A 544 -37.91 12.91 6.98
C PRO A 544 -38.92 13.00 5.83
N VAL A 545 -38.44 12.93 4.59
CA VAL A 545 -39.26 12.95 3.37
C VAL A 545 -38.95 11.71 2.54
N VAL A 546 -40.00 11.00 2.11
CA VAL A 546 -39.88 9.84 1.23
C VAL A 546 -39.45 10.31 -0.16
N VAL A 547 -38.46 9.64 -0.74
CA VAL A 547 -38.01 9.90 -2.11
C VAL A 547 -39.07 9.44 -3.10
N ASP A 548 -39.49 10.31 -4.02
CA ASP A 548 -40.52 10.00 -5.01
C ASP A 548 -39.95 9.23 -6.20
N ASN A 549 -38.79 9.68 -6.70
CA ASN A 549 -38.20 9.17 -7.92
C ASN A 549 -36.69 9.39 -7.96
N LEU A 550 -35.99 8.57 -8.74
CA LEU A 550 -34.55 8.64 -8.92
C LEU A 550 -34.24 8.52 -10.41
N ILE A 551 -33.64 9.57 -10.97
CA ILE A 551 -33.37 9.69 -12.40
C ILE A 551 -31.86 9.80 -12.58
N THR A 552 -31.30 9.01 -13.50
CA THR A 552 -29.91 9.15 -13.91
C THR A 552 -29.84 10.10 -15.10
N GLU A 553 -29.18 11.25 -14.92
CA GLU A 553 -29.02 12.28 -15.95
C GLU A 553 -27.53 12.58 -16.17
N GLY A 554 -27.20 13.04 -17.38
CA GLY A 554 -25.85 13.46 -17.70
C GLY A 554 -25.60 14.91 -17.28
N ASP A 555 -24.55 15.16 -16.50
CA ASP A 555 -24.08 16.52 -16.19
C ASP A 555 -22.58 16.64 -16.45
N THR A 556 -22.14 17.84 -16.79
CA THR A 556 -20.71 18.12 -17.05
C THR A 556 -20.06 18.87 -15.91
N GLY A 557 -20.83 19.59 -15.08
CA GLY A 557 -20.29 20.46 -14.02
C GLY A 557 -20.42 19.85 -12.63
N TYR A 558 -19.35 19.94 -11.84
CA TYR A 558 -19.33 19.38 -10.49
C TYR A 558 -18.47 20.19 -9.51
N ILE A 559 -18.76 20.02 -8.23
CA ILE A 559 -17.97 20.55 -7.12
C ILE A 559 -17.98 19.59 -5.93
N SER A 560 -16.82 19.40 -5.32
CA SER A 560 -16.67 18.81 -3.98
C SER A 560 -15.92 19.80 -3.08
N PHE A 561 -16.43 19.97 -1.87
CA PHE A 561 -15.91 20.93 -0.89
C PHE A 561 -16.20 20.43 0.51
N TYR A 562 -15.45 20.93 1.49
CA TYR A 562 -15.56 20.52 2.87
C TYR A 562 -15.86 21.70 3.79
N THR A 563 -16.87 21.51 4.63
CA THR A 563 -17.21 22.42 5.72
C THR A 563 -16.54 21.98 7.02
N ARG A 564 -16.32 22.92 7.94
CA ARG A 564 -15.83 22.60 9.31
C ARG A 564 -16.79 21.74 10.13
N ALA A 565 -18.08 21.71 9.79
CA ALA A 565 -19.06 20.79 10.35
C ALA A 565 -19.06 19.41 9.67
N GLY A 566 -18.56 19.31 8.44
CA GLY A 566 -18.60 18.08 7.64
C GLY A 566 -19.96 17.81 6.99
N THR A 567 -20.95 18.68 7.19
CA THR A 567 -22.29 18.60 6.60
C THR A 567 -22.66 19.88 5.86
N VAL A 568 -23.64 19.79 4.96
CA VAL A 568 -24.21 20.91 4.22
C VAL A 568 -25.70 20.71 3.99
N ILE A 569 -26.48 21.79 4.04
CA ILE A 569 -27.86 21.79 3.56
C ILE A 569 -27.87 22.31 2.12
N ALA A 570 -28.06 21.40 1.16
CA ALA A 570 -27.98 21.62 -0.27
C ALA A 570 -29.34 21.42 -0.93
N ASN A 571 -29.90 22.43 -1.59
CA ASN A 571 -31.29 22.43 -2.07
C ASN A 571 -32.31 21.99 -0.99
N ASN A 572 -32.07 22.43 0.25
CA ASN A 572 -32.84 22.03 1.44
C ASN A 572 -32.69 20.56 1.85
N VAL A 573 -31.78 19.78 1.28
CA VAL A 573 -31.48 18.39 1.72
C VAL A 573 -30.23 18.40 2.59
N LEU A 574 -30.25 17.67 3.70
CA LEU A 574 -29.05 17.48 4.52
C LEU A 574 -28.14 16.43 3.86
N CYS A 575 -26.92 16.84 3.52
CA CYS A 575 -25.91 16.02 2.87
C CYS A 575 -24.61 16.02 3.65
N SER A 576 -23.83 14.94 3.52
CA SER A 576 -22.45 14.95 3.98
C SER A 576 -21.61 15.74 2.97
N CYS A 577 -20.63 16.49 3.48
CA CYS A 577 -19.59 17.08 2.63
C CYS A 577 -18.46 16.07 2.34
N TYR A 578 -18.50 14.90 2.96
CA TYR A 578 -17.52 13.84 2.74
C TYR A 578 -17.98 12.90 1.64
N ASP A 579 -17.05 12.66 0.72
CA ASP A 579 -17.26 11.98 -0.53
C ASP A 579 -16.33 10.76 -0.60
N ASP A 580 -16.83 9.64 -1.12
CA ASP A 580 -16.09 8.39 -1.43
C ASP A 580 -15.15 7.83 -0.33
N CYS A 581 -15.67 7.72 0.89
CA CYS A 581 -14.97 7.14 2.03
C CYS A 581 -15.99 6.43 2.97
N PRO A 582 -15.59 5.73 4.04
CA PRO A 582 -16.50 4.92 4.86
C PRO A 582 -17.72 5.72 5.33
N GLN A 583 -18.90 5.06 5.41
CA GLN A 583 -20.18 5.62 5.87
C GLN A 583 -20.16 5.97 7.37
N SER A 584 -19.20 6.77 7.80
CA SER A 584 -19.03 7.22 9.18
C SER A 584 -18.56 8.67 9.16
N GLN A 585 -19.47 9.57 9.53
CA GLN A 585 -19.18 11.00 9.67
C GLN A 585 -18.02 11.23 10.65
N THR A 586 -18.05 10.54 11.79
CA THR A 586 -17.05 10.65 12.86
C THR A 586 -15.66 10.21 12.41
N LEU A 587 -15.56 9.11 11.65
CA LEU A 587 -14.29 8.65 11.10
C LEU A 587 -13.73 9.68 10.12
N MET A 588 -14.60 10.25 9.27
CA MET A 588 -14.19 11.27 8.31
C MET A 588 -13.77 12.57 8.97
N ASP A 589 -14.47 12.99 10.03
CA ASP A 589 -14.04 14.12 10.84
C ASP A 589 -12.65 13.90 11.47
N LEU A 590 -12.31 12.67 11.88
CA LEU A 590 -10.98 12.32 12.38
C LEU A 590 -9.93 12.35 11.27
N VAL A 591 -10.22 11.74 10.11
CA VAL A 591 -9.32 11.70 8.94
C VAL A 591 -9.04 13.10 8.41
N PHE A 592 -10.01 14.00 8.43
CA PHE A 592 -9.85 15.39 7.99
C PHE A 592 -9.42 16.33 9.12
N ALA A 593 -9.30 15.87 10.38
CA ALA A 593 -8.88 16.71 11.51
C ALA A 593 -7.52 17.42 11.28
N PRO A 594 -6.47 16.76 10.75
CA PRO A 594 -5.18 17.41 10.51
C PRO A 594 -5.28 18.58 9.52
N ILE A 595 -5.90 18.36 8.35
CA ILE A 595 -6.07 19.45 7.36
C ILE A 595 -7.05 20.52 7.84
N ARG A 596 -8.08 20.15 8.60
CA ARG A 596 -9.04 21.08 9.20
C ARG A 596 -8.36 21.99 10.25
N LEU A 597 -7.37 21.47 10.98
CA LEU A 597 -6.53 22.26 11.90
C LEU A 597 -5.53 23.14 11.13
N TRP A 598 -4.82 22.58 10.14
CA TRP A 598 -3.86 23.32 9.31
C TRP A 598 -4.51 24.54 8.63
N THR A 599 -5.69 24.33 8.03
CA THR A 599 -6.45 25.39 7.35
C THR A 599 -7.08 26.43 8.29
N LYS A 600 -7.01 26.25 9.63
CA LYS A 600 -7.29 27.36 10.57
C LYS A 600 -6.12 28.34 10.63
N VAL A 601 -4.89 27.87 10.43
CA VAL A 601 -3.67 28.69 10.51
C VAL A 601 -3.31 29.24 9.13
N PHE A 602 -3.45 28.41 8.09
CA PHE A 602 -3.13 28.76 6.70
C PHE A 602 -4.32 28.45 5.79
N PRO A 603 -5.18 29.44 5.48
CA PRO A 603 -6.35 29.25 4.62
C PRO A 603 -5.99 28.64 3.27
N SER A 604 -6.78 27.65 2.82
CA SER A 604 -6.57 27.03 1.51
C SER A 604 -6.99 27.99 0.40
N ASN A 605 -6.16 28.12 -0.64
CA ASN A 605 -6.51 28.82 -1.87
C ASN A 605 -6.82 27.84 -3.02
N HIS A 606 -6.98 26.55 -2.71
CA HIS A 606 -7.21 25.52 -3.72
C HIS A 606 -8.62 25.62 -4.29
N ARG A 607 -8.71 25.80 -5.60
CA ARG A 607 -9.96 25.84 -6.39
C ARG A 607 -9.66 25.49 -7.84
N GLN A 608 -9.01 24.35 -8.04
CA GLN A 608 -8.55 23.89 -9.35
C GLN A 608 -9.34 22.66 -9.81
N LYS A 609 -9.18 22.33 -11.10
CA LYS A 609 -9.74 21.10 -11.70
C LYS A 609 -9.07 19.83 -11.17
N ASP A 610 -7.87 19.91 -10.62
CA ASP A 610 -7.20 18.74 -10.04
C ASP A 610 -7.57 18.58 -8.57
N LEU A 611 -7.69 17.32 -8.13
CA LEU A 611 -7.97 16.98 -6.74
C LEU A 611 -6.88 17.54 -5.80
N HIS A 612 -7.28 18.14 -4.69
CA HIS A 612 -6.34 18.69 -3.71
C HIS A 612 -5.33 17.63 -3.25
N PRO A 613 -4.02 17.93 -3.13
CA PRO A 613 -2.98 16.93 -2.84
C PRO A 613 -3.26 16.07 -1.60
N TYR A 614 -3.82 16.65 -0.54
CA TYR A 614 -4.22 15.91 0.65
C TYR A 614 -5.29 14.86 0.34
N VAL A 615 -6.32 15.24 -0.42
CA VAL A 615 -7.44 14.35 -0.77
C VAL A 615 -6.96 13.28 -1.74
N LYS A 616 -6.06 13.63 -2.67
CA LYS A 616 -5.42 12.68 -3.58
C LYS A 616 -4.58 11.63 -2.87
N ILE A 617 -3.81 12.02 -1.85
CA ILE A 617 -3.05 11.07 -1.03
C ILE A 617 -4.01 10.15 -0.26
N LEU A 618 -5.08 10.70 0.33
CA LEU A 618 -6.09 9.91 1.02
C LEU A 618 -6.77 8.90 0.10
N GLU A 619 -7.13 9.30 -1.12
CA GLU A 619 -7.79 8.44 -2.11
C GLU A 619 -6.88 7.29 -2.55
N ILE A 620 -5.61 7.58 -2.89
CA ILE A 620 -4.60 6.57 -3.23
C ILE A 620 -4.43 5.59 -2.07
N ALA A 621 -4.27 6.12 -0.85
CA ALA A 621 -4.02 5.34 0.34
C ALA A 621 -5.24 4.45 0.69
N TYR A 622 -6.47 4.97 0.59
CA TYR A 622 -7.70 4.22 0.81
C TYR A 622 -7.90 3.12 -0.24
N HIS A 623 -7.58 3.40 -1.50
CA HIS A 623 -7.68 2.43 -2.58
C HIS A 623 -6.64 1.30 -2.44
N ASP A 624 -5.39 1.64 -2.12
CA ASP A 624 -4.34 0.67 -1.82
C ASP A 624 -4.73 -0.22 -0.63
N TRP A 625 -5.35 0.36 0.41
CA TRP A 625 -5.91 -0.37 1.53
C TRP A 625 -7.08 -1.29 1.12
N ARG A 626 -8.04 -0.80 0.32
CA ARG A 626 -9.19 -1.59 -0.16
C ARG A 626 -8.76 -2.77 -1.03
N ASN A 627 -7.68 -2.60 -1.78
CA ASN A 627 -7.09 -3.67 -2.59
C ASN A 627 -6.28 -4.65 -1.75
N ALA A 628 -5.57 -4.19 -0.73
CA ALA A 628 -4.86 -5.04 0.23
C ALA A 628 -5.82 -5.85 1.12
N SER A 629 -6.95 -5.28 1.54
CA SER A 629 -7.94 -5.91 2.43
C SER A 629 -8.80 -7.00 1.79
N LYS A 630 -8.71 -7.21 0.47
CA LYS A 630 -9.15 -8.46 -0.18
C LYS A 630 -8.26 -9.66 0.18
N ILE A 631 -7.12 -9.42 0.83
CA ILE A 631 -6.16 -10.40 1.34
C ILE A 631 -6.03 -10.18 2.86
N SER A 632 -7.00 -10.69 3.64
CA SER A 632 -6.94 -10.91 5.11
C SER A 632 -6.93 -9.71 6.09
N ASN A 633 -7.94 -9.74 6.97
CA ASN A 633 -8.09 -9.24 8.37
C ASN A 633 -7.79 -7.78 8.77
N TYR A 634 -8.56 -7.36 9.77
CA TYR A 634 -8.91 -6.00 10.23
C TYR A 634 -7.86 -5.10 10.97
N PRO A 635 -6.57 -5.44 11.25
CA PRO A 635 -5.70 -4.52 12.02
C PRO A 635 -5.16 -3.31 11.23
N ILE A 636 -5.33 -3.27 9.91
CA ILE A 636 -4.62 -2.34 9.03
C ILE A 636 -5.17 -0.90 9.13
N VAL A 637 -6.43 -0.72 9.53
CA VAL A 637 -7.11 0.60 9.60
C VAL A 637 -6.50 1.52 10.67
N ILE A 638 -6.13 0.97 11.83
CA ILE A 638 -5.54 1.73 12.93
C ILE A 638 -4.10 2.14 12.59
N LEU A 639 -3.32 1.23 12.02
CA LEU A 639 -1.96 1.50 11.54
C LEU A 639 -1.96 2.55 10.42
N PHE A 640 -2.97 2.53 9.55
CA PHE A 640 -3.18 3.46 8.44
C PHE A 640 -3.50 4.89 8.89
N ILE A 641 -4.41 5.05 9.86
CA ILE A 641 -4.74 6.36 10.45
C ILE A 641 -3.55 6.92 11.23
N ILE A 642 -2.82 6.06 11.94
CA ILE A 642 -1.60 6.43 12.68
C ILE A 642 -0.49 6.91 11.73
N ILE A 643 -0.29 6.26 10.58
CA ILE A 643 0.70 6.68 9.57
C ILE A 643 0.33 8.04 8.96
N ILE A 644 -0.94 8.30 8.65
CA ILE A 644 -1.39 9.60 8.11
C ILE A 644 -1.23 10.73 9.15
N ILE A 645 -1.52 10.46 10.42
CA ILE A 645 -1.35 11.42 11.52
C ILE A 645 0.15 11.67 11.82
N LEU A 646 0.99 10.64 11.76
CA LEU A 646 2.44 10.75 12.00
C LEU A 646 3.21 11.41 10.84
N PHE A 647 2.76 11.26 9.59
CA PHE A 647 3.48 11.81 8.44
C PHE A 647 3.40 13.34 8.35
N PHE A 648 2.39 13.97 8.95
CA PHE A 648 2.16 15.42 8.88
C PHE A 648 2.15 16.16 10.23
N THR A 649 2.46 15.48 11.34
CA THR A 649 2.96 16.16 12.54
C THR A 649 4.38 16.73 12.34
N PHE A 650 5.00 16.48 11.18
CA PHE A 650 6.35 16.89 10.79
C PHE A 650 6.43 17.91 9.64
N PHE A 651 5.31 18.43 9.12
CA PHE A 651 5.27 19.45 8.06
C PHE A 651 4.63 20.76 8.51
#